data_AF-A0A4Y7PXH0-F1
#
_entry.id   AF-A0A4Y7PXH0-F1
#
_cell.length_a   1.000
_cell.length_b   1.000
_cell.length_c   1.000
_cell.angle_alpha   90.00
_cell.angle_beta   90.00
_cell.angle_gamma   90.00
#
_symmetry.space_group_name_H-M   'P 1'
#
loop_
_entity.id
_entity.type
_entity.pdbx_description
1 polymer ?
#
loop_
_entity_poly.entity_id
_entity_poly.type
_entity_poly.pdbx_seq_one_letter_code
_entity_poly.pdbx_strand_id
1 'polypeptide(L)'
;MNTTEHLNPTRPNPFIEDGTYLIVNASPERRNHVILADDGSLAAGSKQQDGEPALNILWDVKKLENGRHTIRSSQSHEYATERRHPGGALVTQARADDWIITEDRKRGEFVIGLVRKQLYWCLDGNNIGTPVTLRDNPAVNGCKWVFKKYDGALPNQNLPSTDPLLQHVHHMLTELPDHPNVHSNQLRDLAVHEAAYDYRPPSEGCLEGTRTEVIRNIMQWSECGRDSANDGSDRPICWLSGPAGAGKSAIAQEVATQLHDEKRLLASFFFRRGEGARSNSSRFVVTLAYHLSRSIPITDRLFQHILNDNATIANQPLGVQFKKLLVDVLCPKGITDRTALTHAPLRAIVIDALDECDDRPAIREFIRTLAAVIANRRIPFLFFITSRVEEHIREEFEAIRSNMHHLSLDDFDARIDIHEFFRSRFESLRKMKGRIMARVPQPWPSTADIDILVAKSSGLFIFASTLLRYIEAATMPQRELPKLLDAHVGIDPLYSQVLSSASCGDHFDRVLGTVILLRESLPLPQISCLLQLDYEEVLVELLQVQSVLKVPEDDKQPVQLMHTSLRDFLTTEERSKTFFINPPACHAGITVDCLRVIMDHQGEAFLDSGTEVYASHNWYQHFSEIFTGENINILLNSPYCNSVISFLSRFQSSQTFDSWVNTMLMSQRPAVQSALLVLTEIIQSFNQLQNYPMKLLQYIQDIQRHFDLVSSIR
;
A
#
# COMPACT_ATOMS: atom_id res chain seq x y z
N MET A 1 -40.49 -9.33 63.27
CA MET A 1 -39.29 -10.14 63.49
C MET A 1 -39.52 -11.51 62.90
N ASN A 2 -38.89 -11.80 61.77
CA ASN A 2 -38.54 -13.16 61.32
C ASN A 2 -37.54 -13.03 60.16
N THR A 3 -36.26 -13.19 60.55
CA THR A 3 -35.15 -13.78 59.80
C THR A 3 -35.08 -13.55 58.28
N THR A 4 -34.31 -12.55 57.89
CA THR A 4 -33.59 -12.52 56.61
C THR A 4 -32.56 -13.64 56.56
N GLU A 5 -32.94 -14.80 56.01
CA GLU A 5 -31.96 -15.78 55.52
C GLU A 5 -31.21 -15.17 54.33
N HIS A 6 -29.92 -14.93 54.53
CA HIS A 6 -28.97 -14.74 53.44
C HIS A 6 -28.91 -16.03 52.63
N LEU A 7 -29.25 -15.96 51.34
CA LEU A 7 -29.01 -17.04 50.38
C LEU A 7 -27.51 -17.33 50.36
N ASN A 8 -27.12 -18.43 50.97
CA ASN A 8 -25.77 -18.96 50.93
C ASN A 8 -25.68 -19.85 49.67
N PRO A 9 -24.96 -19.44 48.60
CA PRO A 9 -24.94 -20.16 47.32
C PRO A 9 -23.94 -21.32 47.39
N THR A 10 -24.24 -22.34 48.18
CA THR A 10 -23.34 -23.50 48.37
C THR A 10 -23.91 -24.82 47.88
N ARG A 11 -25.08 -24.84 47.23
CA ARG A 11 -25.61 -26.03 46.55
C ARG A 11 -26.03 -25.75 45.11
N PRO A 12 -25.43 -26.42 44.11
CA PRO A 12 -25.87 -26.32 42.73
C PRO A 12 -27.28 -26.92 42.56
N ASN A 13 -28.10 -26.27 41.72
CA ASN A 13 -29.51 -26.62 41.54
C ASN A 13 -29.67 -27.76 40.50
N PRO A 14 -30.49 -28.80 40.73
CA PRO A 14 -30.69 -29.91 39.79
C PRO A 14 -31.52 -29.59 38.52
N PHE A 15 -32.05 -28.39 38.31
CA PHE A 15 -33.05 -28.11 37.27
C PHE A 15 -32.53 -27.64 35.89
N ILE A 16 -31.25 -27.27 35.75
CA ILE A 16 -30.66 -26.99 34.42
C ILE A 16 -30.01 -28.27 33.90
N GLU A 17 -30.58 -28.82 32.83
CA GLU A 17 -30.06 -30.00 32.15
C GLU A 17 -28.98 -29.62 31.12
N ASP A 18 -28.19 -30.60 30.70
CA ASP A 18 -27.27 -30.42 29.58
C ASP A 18 -28.06 -30.07 28.31
N GLY A 19 -27.64 -29.02 27.61
CA GLY A 19 -28.30 -28.58 26.38
C GLY A 19 -27.86 -27.20 25.91
N THR A 20 -28.43 -26.76 24.79
CA THR A 20 -28.20 -25.44 24.23
C THR A 20 -29.32 -24.49 24.67
N TYR A 21 -28.94 -23.29 25.13
CA TYR A 21 -29.85 -22.32 25.72
C TYR A 21 -29.66 -20.92 25.15
N LEU A 22 -30.76 -20.16 25.12
CA LEU A 22 -30.72 -18.70 25.14
C LEU A 22 -30.68 -18.23 26.59
N ILE A 23 -29.69 -17.42 26.93
CA ILE A 23 -29.54 -16.80 28.25
C ILE A 23 -30.12 -15.38 28.17
N VAL A 24 -31.29 -15.17 28.78
CA VAL A 24 -32.06 -13.93 28.66
C VAL A 24 -32.08 -13.18 29.98
N ASN A 25 -31.91 -11.86 29.98
CA ASN A 25 -32.08 -11.10 31.21
C ASN A 25 -33.53 -11.18 31.72
N ALA A 26 -33.70 -11.47 33.02
CA ALA A 26 -35.01 -11.68 33.64
C ALA A 26 -35.79 -10.37 33.87
N SER A 27 -35.14 -9.20 33.78
CA SER A 27 -35.80 -7.92 34.01
C SER A 27 -36.90 -7.66 32.97
N PRO A 28 -38.14 -7.32 33.38
CA PRO A 28 -39.26 -7.07 32.47
C PRO A 28 -38.99 -5.99 31.42
N GLU A 29 -38.14 -5.01 31.76
CA GLU A 29 -37.74 -3.88 30.93
C GLU A 29 -36.55 -4.20 30.01
N ARG A 30 -35.78 -5.25 30.31
CA ARG A 30 -34.42 -5.45 29.76
C ARG A 30 -34.21 -6.78 29.05
N ARG A 31 -35.25 -7.42 28.48
CA ARG A 31 -35.26 -8.79 27.88
C ARG A 31 -34.25 -9.03 26.71
N ASN A 32 -33.01 -8.64 26.93
CA ASN A 32 -31.84 -8.74 26.07
C ASN A 32 -31.23 -10.11 26.29
N HIS A 33 -30.72 -10.69 25.21
CA HIS A 33 -30.00 -11.96 25.23
C HIS A 33 -28.52 -11.72 25.46
N VAL A 34 -27.81 -12.70 26.01
CA VAL A 34 -26.35 -12.68 26.01
C VAL A 34 -25.86 -13.05 24.61
N ILE A 35 -25.15 -12.13 23.96
CA ILE A 35 -24.47 -12.35 22.67
C ILE A 35 -22.97 -12.53 22.86
N LEU A 36 -22.31 -13.22 21.94
CA LEU A 36 -20.88 -13.12 21.70
C LEU A 36 -20.63 -11.99 20.70
N ALA A 37 -19.91 -10.95 21.12
CA ALA A 37 -19.47 -9.85 20.26
C ALA A 37 -18.21 -10.22 19.47
N ASP A 38 -17.91 -9.48 18.39
CA ASP A 38 -16.80 -9.77 17.48
C ASP A 38 -15.41 -9.70 18.15
N ASP A 39 -15.30 -8.93 19.23
CA ASP A 39 -14.09 -8.82 20.06
C ASP A 39 -13.92 -9.98 21.08
N GLY A 40 -14.86 -10.93 21.08
CA GLY A 40 -14.90 -12.07 22.00
C GLY A 40 -15.49 -11.75 23.38
N SER A 41 -16.04 -10.55 23.59
CA SER A 41 -16.73 -10.19 24.83
C SER A 41 -18.18 -10.67 24.86
N LEU A 42 -18.70 -10.92 26.06
CA LEU A 42 -20.12 -11.20 26.26
C LEU A 42 -20.85 -9.87 26.43
N ALA A 43 -21.92 -9.65 25.67
CA ALA A 43 -22.66 -8.38 25.69
C ALA A 43 -24.18 -8.57 25.58
N ALA A 44 -24.93 -7.49 25.81
CA ALA A 44 -26.37 -7.44 25.66
C ALA A 44 -26.78 -7.35 24.18
N GLY A 45 -27.54 -8.33 23.70
CA GLY A 45 -28.18 -8.36 22.39
C GLY A 45 -29.56 -7.70 22.36
N SER A 46 -30.11 -7.56 21.16
CA SER A 46 -31.48 -7.06 20.97
C SER A 46 -32.52 -8.04 21.52
N LYS A 47 -33.71 -7.53 21.85
CA LYS A 47 -34.88 -8.35 22.17
C LYS A 47 -35.33 -9.05 20.89
N GLN A 48 -35.26 -10.38 20.87
CA GLN A 48 -35.64 -11.20 19.71
C GLN A 48 -37.06 -10.86 19.21
N GLN A 49 -37.16 -10.56 17.91
CA GLN A 49 -38.40 -10.62 17.14
C GLN A 49 -38.55 -12.05 16.61
N ASP A 50 -39.79 -12.53 16.44
CA ASP A 50 -40.10 -13.92 16.10
C ASP A 50 -39.32 -14.41 14.86
N GLY A 51 -38.38 -15.35 15.08
CA GLY A 51 -37.46 -15.92 14.08
C GLY A 51 -36.41 -16.86 14.71
N GLU A 52 -35.74 -17.68 13.90
CA GLU A 52 -34.68 -18.60 14.37
C GLU A 52 -33.48 -17.84 14.97
N PRO A 53 -32.94 -18.27 16.12
CA PRO A 53 -31.83 -17.60 16.78
C PRO A 53 -30.49 -17.83 16.05
N ALA A 54 -29.69 -16.77 15.89
CA ALA A 54 -28.33 -16.86 15.33
C ALA A 54 -27.37 -17.64 16.27
N LEU A 55 -26.27 -18.19 15.73
CA LEU A 55 -25.31 -18.97 16.53
C LEU A 55 -24.62 -18.16 17.63
N ASN A 56 -24.45 -16.84 17.46
CA ASN A 56 -23.79 -15.96 18.42
C ASN A 56 -24.64 -15.66 19.67
N ILE A 57 -25.88 -16.14 19.74
CA ILE A 57 -26.77 -16.03 20.92
C ILE A 57 -27.09 -17.36 21.58
N LEU A 58 -26.50 -18.45 21.07
CA LEU A 58 -26.69 -19.80 21.59
C LEU A 58 -25.50 -20.21 22.46
N TRP A 59 -25.82 -20.76 23.63
CA TRP A 59 -24.84 -21.18 24.63
C TRP A 59 -25.07 -22.63 25.04
N ASP A 60 -24.05 -23.46 24.86
CA ASP A 60 -24.04 -24.83 25.36
C ASP A 60 -23.73 -24.80 26.86
N VAL A 61 -24.66 -25.32 27.66
CA VAL A 61 -24.52 -25.43 29.10
C VAL A 61 -24.38 -26.90 29.44
N LYS A 62 -23.27 -27.26 30.10
CA LYS A 62 -22.98 -28.65 30.50
C LYS A 62 -22.70 -28.74 31.99
N LYS A 63 -23.37 -29.65 32.67
CA LYS A 63 -23.17 -29.96 34.08
C LYS A 63 -21.97 -30.88 34.27
N LEU A 64 -21.09 -30.50 35.19
CA LEU A 64 -19.89 -31.25 35.58
C LEU A 64 -20.20 -32.20 36.74
N GLU A 65 -19.35 -33.22 36.93
CA GLU A 65 -19.47 -34.19 38.04
C GLU A 65 -19.44 -33.54 39.42
N ASN A 66 -18.77 -32.39 39.55
CA ASN A 66 -18.71 -31.60 40.79
C ASN A 66 -19.96 -30.73 41.03
N GLY A 67 -21.00 -30.85 40.19
CA GLY A 67 -22.24 -30.10 40.26
C GLY A 67 -22.17 -28.67 39.68
N ARG A 68 -21.02 -28.21 39.18
CA ARG A 68 -20.88 -26.91 38.51
C ARG A 68 -21.22 -27.03 37.02
N HIS A 69 -21.26 -25.91 36.31
CA HIS A 69 -21.59 -25.85 34.90
C HIS A 69 -20.48 -25.19 34.08
N THR A 70 -20.26 -25.65 32.86
CA THR A 70 -19.53 -24.88 31.85
C THR A 70 -20.53 -24.20 30.92
N ILE A 71 -20.17 -23.01 30.44
CA ILE A 71 -20.96 -22.23 29.50
C ILE A 71 -20.07 -21.97 28.29
N ARG A 72 -20.45 -22.48 27.12
CA ARG A 72 -19.64 -22.45 25.89
C ARG A 72 -20.43 -21.84 24.75
N SER A 73 -19.82 -20.95 23.98
CA SER A 73 -20.45 -20.37 22.79
C SER A 73 -20.67 -21.42 21.72
N SER A 74 -21.88 -21.53 21.18
CA SER A 74 -22.18 -22.44 20.06
C SER A 74 -21.60 -21.94 18.73
N GLN A 75 -21.16 -20.67 18.65
CA GLN A 75 -20.51 -20.07 17.48
C GLN A 75 -19.01 -20.36 17.44
N SER A 76 -18.28 -20.05 18.52
CA SER A 76 -16.81 -20.15 18.55
C SER A 76 -16.29 -21.40 19.26
N HIS A 77 -17.16 -22.16 19.94
CA HIS A 77 -16.79 -23.27 20.84
C HIS A 77 -15.88 -22.88 22.00
N GLU A 78 -15.71 -21.58 22.26
CA GLU A 78 -14.94 -21.06 23.39
C GLU A 78 -15.82 -20.91 24.64
N TYR A 79 -15.20 -20.99 25.82
CA TYR A 79 -15.88 -20.93 27.12
C TYR A 79 -15.94 -19.51 27.66
N ALA A 80 -17.06 -19.15 28.27
CA ALA A 80 -17.16 -17.91 29.03
C ALA A 80 -16.21 -17.95 30.24
N THR A 81 -15.35 -16.94 30.39
CA THR A 81 -14.30 -16.87 31.41
C THR A 81 -14.11 -15.45 32.00
N GLU A 82 -13.52 -15.38 33.19
CA GLU A 82 -13.12 -14.15 33.87
C GLU A 82 -11.70 -13.71 33.44
N ARG A 83 -11.54 -12.52 32.83
CA ARG A 83 -10.19 -11.98 32.54
C ARG A 83 -9.54 -11.24 33.72
N ARG A 84 -10.30 -10.46 34.51
CA ARG A 84 -9.80 -9.53 35.55
C ARG A 84 -10.87 -9.26 36.62
N HIS A 85 -10.45 -8.68 37.74
CA HIS A 85 -11.12 -8.40 39.02
C HIS A 85 -12.58 -7.86 38.94
N PRO A 86 -13.32 -7.68 40.06
CA PRO A 86 -14.71 -7.21 40.05
C PRO A 86 -14.93 -5.98 39.15
N GLY A 87 -15.98 -6.00 38.33
CA GLY A 87 -16.27 -4.99 37.30
C GLY A 87 -15.68 -5.26 35.92
N GLY A 88 -14.85 -6.30 35.75
CA GLY A 88 -14.35 -6.72 34.44
C GLY A 88 -15.44 -7.33 33.54
N ALA A 89 -15.37 -7.05 32.24
CA ALA A 89 -16.21 -7.70 31.23
C ALA A 89 -15.80 -9.17 31.04
N LEU A 90 -16.80 -10.03 30.88
CA LEU A 90 -16.62 -11.43 30.55
C LEU A 90 -16.24 -11.59 29.08
N VAL A 91 -15.40 -12.58 28.81
CA VAL A 91 -14.93 -12.89 27.44
C VAL A 91 -14.98 -14.39 27.21
N THR A 92 -14.84 -14.82 25.97
CA THR A 92 -14.62 -16.22 25.62
C THR A 92 -13.14 -16.57 25.50
N GLN A 93 -12.75 -17.75 26.00
CA GLN A 93 -11.41 -18.32 25.85
C GLN A 93 -11.45 -19.85 25.72
N ALA A 94 -10.32 -20.45 25.34
CA ALA A 94 -10.18 -21.91 25.22
C ALA A 94 -10.27 -22.66 26.57
N ARG A 95 -10.08 -21.99 27.71
CA ARG A 95 -10.12 -22.62 29.04
C ARG A 95 -11.51 -22.48 29.66
N ALA A 96 -12.05 -23.59 30.15
CA ALA A 96 -13.31 -23.61 30.88
C ALA A 96 -13.15 -23.06 32.30
N ASP A 97 -13.99 -22.10 32.66
CA ASP A 97 -14.27 -21.78 34.05
C ASP A 97 -15.50 -22.55 34.53
N ASP A 98 -15.48 -22.93 35.81
CA ASP A 98 -16.63 -23.56 36.44
C ASP A 98 -17.59 -22.50 37.00
N TRP A 99 -18.82 -22.51 36.50
CA TRP A 99 -19.88 -21.60 36.92
C TRP A 99 -20.87 -22.30 37.87
N ILE A 100 -21.29 -21.60 38.93
CA ILE A 100 -22.50 -21.98 39.68
C ILE A 100 -23.68 -21.32 39.00
N ILE A 101 -24.74 -22.10 38.77
CA ILE A 101 -26.06 -21.59 38.41
C ILE A 101 -27.02 -21.90 39.56
N THR A 102 -27.54 -20.85 40.20
CA THR A 102 -28.49 -20.95 41.33
C THR A 102 -29.80 -20.27 40.97
N GLU A 103 -30.93 -20.90 41.28
CA GLU A 103 -32.25 -20.28 41.12
C GLU A 103 -32.48 -19.25 42.24
N ASP A 104 -33.02 -18.09 41.86
CA ASP A 104 -33.39 -17.01 42.76
C ASP A 104 -34.74 -17.30 43.46
N ARG A 105 -35.14 -16.45 44.41
CA ARG A 105 -36.40 -16.56 45.16
C ARG A 105 -37.64 -16.63 44.25
N LYS A 106 -37.54 -16.11 43.02
CA LYS A 106 -38.58 -16.19 42.02
C LYS A 106 -38.29 -17.35 41.08
N ARG A 107 -39.20 -18.33 41.09
CA ARG A 107 -39.10 -19.56 40.29
C ARG A 107 -38.84 -19.25 38.80
N GLY A 108 -37.83 -19.90 38.23
CA GLY A 108 -37.42 -19.73 36.83
C GLY A 108 -36.47 -18.56 36.54
N GLU A 109 -36.05 -17.80 37.56
CA GLU A 109 -34.97 -16.81 37.46
C GLU A 109 -33.69 -17.36 38.10
N PHE A 110 -32.55 -17.17 37.45
CA PHE A 110 -31.28 -17.76 37.84
C PHE A 110 -30.18 -16.70 37.96
N VAL A 111 -29.18 -17.00 38.78
CA VAL A 111 -27.96 -16.21 38.91
C VAL A 111 -26.78 -17.10 38.53
N ILE A 112 -25.89 -16.56 37.69
CA ILE A 112 -24.66 -17.23 37.23
C ILE A 112 -23.49 -16.60 37.98
N GLY A 113 -22.70 -17.38 38.71
CA GLY A 113 -21.61 -16.82 39.52
C GLY A 113 -20.48 -17.79 39.85
N LEU A 114 -19.39 -17.23 40.38
CA LEU A 114 -18.18 -17.96 40.79
C LEU A 114 -18.22 -18.31 42.28
N VAL A 115 -18.10 -19.61 42.60
CA VAL A 115 -18.09 -20.13 43.99
C VAL A 115 -17.05 -19.42 44.86
N ARG A 116 -15.85 -19.21 44.31
CA ARG A 116 -14.67 -18.81 45.08
C ARG A 116 -14.61 -17.31 45.36
N LYS A 117 -15.36 -16.48 44.63
CA LYS A 117 -15.22 -15.01 44.65
C LYS A 117 -16.51 -14.25 44.97
N GLN A 118 -17.67 -14.90 45.14
CA GLN A 118 -18.98 -14.25 45.30
C GLN A 118 -19.25 -13.18 44.21
N LEU A 119 -18.90 -13.50 42.96
CA LEU A 119 -19.12 -12.62 41.81
C LEU A 119 -20.14 -13.23 40.84
N TYR A 120 -21.01 -12.39 40.28
CA TYR A 120 -22.16 -12.78 39.47
C TYR A 120 -22.23 -12.03 38.15
N TRP A 121 -22.75 -12.68 37.10
CA TRP A 121 -22.99 -12.09 35.78
C TRP A 121 -24.06 -11.01 35.86
N CYS A 122 -23.74 -9.79 35.45
CA CYS A 122 -24.62 -8.63 35.52
C CYS A 122 -24.51 -7.73 34.27
N LEU A 123 -25.61 -7.02 33.96
CA LEU A 123 -25.65 -5.96 32.96
C LEU A 123 -25.88 -4.59 33.61
N ASP A 124 -25.00 -3.64 33.29
CA ASP A 124 -25.00 -2.29 33.87
C ASP A 124 -25.95 -1.31 33.16
N GLY A 125 -26.40 -1.68 31.96
CA GLY A 125 -27.26 -0.88 31.09
C GLY A 125 -28.10 -1.76 30.17
N ASN A 126 -29.05 -1.12 29.48
CA ASN A 126 -30.02 -1.80 28.60
C ASN A 126 -29.68 -1.67 27.11
N ASN A 127 -28.65 -0.88 26.78
CA ASN A 127 -28.26 -0.62 25.40
C ASN A 127 -27.64 -1.89 24.79
N ILE A 128 -27.92 -2.14 23.51
CA ILE A 128 -27.26 -3.21 22.75
C ILE A 128 -25.75 -2.97 22.79
N GLY A 129 -24.97 -4.04 23.00
CA GLY A 129 -23.52 -3.98 23.15
C GLY A 129 -23.04 -3.68 24.59
N THR A 130 -23.95 -3.49 25.55
CA THR A 130 -23.54 -3.35 26.97
C THR A 130 -22.86 -4.65 27.43
N PRO A 131 -21.62 -4.62 27.94
CA PRO A 131 -20.89 -5.84 28.33
C PRO A 131 -21.52 -6.50 29.56
N VAL A 132 -21.44 -7.83 29.61
CA VAL A 132 -21.74 -8.62 30.80
C VAL A 132 -20.52 -8.56 31.72
N THR A 133 -20.69 -8.02 32.92
CA THR A 133 -19.62 -7.83 33.90
C THR A 133 -19.87 -8.64 35.17
N LEU A 134 -18.83 -8.83 35.98
CA LEU A 134 -18.92 -9.50 37.27
C LEU A 134 -19.15 -8.50 38.42
N ARG A 135 -20.20 -8.71 39.23
CA ARG A 135 -20.50 -7.91 40.43
C ARG A 135 -20.67 -8.75 41.69
N ASP A 136 -20.46 -8.12 42.84
CA ASP A 136 -20.53 -8.70 44.19
C ASP A 136 -21.97 -8.86 44.74
N ASN A 137 -22.93 -8.10 44.22
CA ASN A 137 -24.31 -8.13 44.68
C ASN A 137 -25.28 -8.71 43.61
N PRO A 138 -25.80 -9.93 43.78
CA PRO A 138 -26.72 -10.56 42.84
C PRO A 138 -28.15 -9.98 42.89
N ALA A 139 -28.46 -9.14 43.89
CA ALA A 139 -29.76 -8.48 44.02
C ALA A 139 -29.93 -7.27 43.07
N VAL A 140 -28.88 -6.89 42.33
CA VAL A 140 -28.91 -5.77 41.37
C VAL A 140 -29.78 -6.13 40.16
N ASN A 141 -30.62 -5.18 39.74
CA ASN A 141 -31.37 -5.28 38.49
C ASN A 141 -30.39 -5.44 37.33
N GLY A 142 -30.45 -6.60 36.64
CA GLY A 142 -29.52 -6.97 35.58
C GLY A 142 -28.70 -8.23 35.84
N CYS A 143 -28.69 -8.77 37.06
CA CYS A 143 -27.93 -9.99 37.41
C CYS A 143 -28.74 -11.29 37.38
N LYS A 144 -30.01 -11.20 36.98
CA LYS A 144 -30.94 -12.33 36.93
C LYS A 144 -31.17 -12.75 35.49
N TRP A 145 -31.17 -14.05 35.27
CA TRP A 145 -31.17 -14.67 33.96
C TRP A 145 -32.26 -15.75 33.85
N VAL A 146 -32.82 -15.91 32.66
CA VAL A 146 -33.77 -16.96 32.32
C VAL A 146 -33.13 -17.80 31.22
N PHE A 147 -33.01 -19.10 31.45
CA PHE A 147 -32.52 -20.07 30.48
C PHE A 147 -33.70 -20.59 29.66
N LYS A 148 -33.73 -20.28 28.36
CA LYS A 148 -34.70 -20.85 27.43
C LYS A 148 -34.02 -21.94 26.63
N LYS A 149 -34.42 -23.20 26.85
CA LYS A 149 -33.88 -24.35 26.13
C LYS A 149 -34.17 -24.20 24.63
N TYR A 150 -33.17 -24.42 23.80
CA TYR A 150 -33.28 -24.42 22.35
C TYR A 150 -33.24 -25.87 21.88
N ASP A 151 -34.41 -26.40 21.53
CA ASP A 151 -34.57 -27.79 21.05
C ASP A 151 -34.55 -27.88 19.51
N GLY A 152 -34.28 -26.77 18.82
CA GLY A 152 -34.12 -26.74 17.36
C GLY A 152 -32.79 -27.36 16.93
N ALA A 153 -32.70 -27.83 15.68
CA ALA A 153 -31.41 -28.12 15.09
C ALA A 153 -30.54 -26.85 15.15
N LEU A 154 -29.30 -26.98 15.64
CA LEU A 154 -28.33 -25.87 15.57
C LEU A 154 -28.30 -25.36 14.12
N PRO A 155 -28.40 -24.04 13.88
CA PRO A 155 -28.25 -23.48 12.54
C PRO A 155 -27.01 -24.09 11.89
N ASN A 156 -27.25 -24.83 10.81
CA ASN A 156 -26.42 -25.91 10.32
C ASN A 156 -24.90 -25.68 10.36
N GLN A 157 -24.18 -26.47 11.17
CA GLN A 157 -22.78 -26.82 10.86
C GLN A 157 -22.69 -28.04 9.90
N ASN A 158 -23.82 -28.70 9.61
CA ASN A 158 -23.88 -29.98 8.88
C ASN A 158 -24.91 -30.01 7.73
N LEU A 159 -25.18 -28.89 7.05
CA LEU A 159 -25.78 -28.97 5.72
C LEU A 159 -24.64 -29.01 4.70
N PRO A 160 -24.63 -29.93 3.72
CA PRO A 160 -23.68 -29.85 2.61
C PRO A 160 -23.88 -28.50 1.94
N SER A 161 -22.90 -27.63 2.08
CA SER A 161 -22.89 -26.34 1.41
C SER A 161 -23.04 -26.57 -0.09
N THR A 162 -23.84 -25.77 -0.80
CA THR A 162 -23.81 -25.77 -2.28
C THR A 162 -22.51 -25.16 -2.82
N ASP A 163 -21.70 -24.56 -1.94
CA ASP A 163 -20.38 -24.03 -2.26
C ASP A 163 -19.35 -25.17 -2.42
N PRO A 164 -18.82 -25.39 -3.64
CA PRO A 164 -17.85 -26.46 -3.89
C PRO A 164 -16.58 -26.35 -3.04
N LEU A 165 -16.18 -25.13 -2.65
CA LEU A 165 -15.01 -24.92 -1.81
C LEU A 165 -15.25 -25.45 -0.40
N LEU A 166 -16.42 -25.17 0.17
CA LEU A 166 -16.78 -25.66 1.51
C LEU A 166 -16.97 -27.18 1.53
N GLN A 167 -17.53 -27.76 0.46
CA GLN A 167 -17.62 -29.21 0.30
C GLN A 167 -16.22 -29.85 0.28
N HIS A 168 -15.28 -29.27 -0.47
CA HIS A 168 -13.91 -29.75 -0.53
C HIS A 168 -13.21 -29.72 0.83
N VAL A 169 -13.30 -28.59 1.54
CA VAL A 169 -12.69 -28.47 2.87
C VAL A 169 -13.31 -29.47 3.84
N HIS A 170 -14.63 -29.67 3.79
CA HIS A 170 -15.31 -30.68 4.60
C HIS A 170 -14.82 -32.09 4.29
N HIS A 171 -14.65 -32.44 3.00
CA HIS A 171 -14.11 -33.74 2.60
C HIS A 171 -12.68 -33.95 3.11
N MET A 172 -11.80 -32.96 3.00
CA MET A 172 -10.45 -33.07 3.57
C MET A 172 -10.47 -33.33 5.08
N LEU A 173 -11.37 -32.66 5.82
CA LEU A 173 -11.51 -32.91 7.26
C LEU A 173 -11.96 -34.34 7.58
N THR A 174 -12.80 -34.96 6.74
CA THR A 174 -13.20 -36.36 6.93
C THR A 174 -12.09 -37.37 6.67
N GLU A 175 -11.05 -37.00 5.92
CA GLU A 175 -9.89 -37.84 5.67
C GLU A 175 -8.79 -37.69 6.73
N LEU A 176 -8.90 -36.70 7.63
CA LEU A 176 -7.92 -36.50 8.69
C LEU A 176 -8.02 -37.62 9.75
N PRO A 177 -6.88 -38.14 10.24
CA PRO A 177 -6.88 -39.05 11.38
C PRO A 177 -7.50 -38.39 12.62
N ASP A 178 -8.21 -39.16 13.45
CA ASP A 178 -8.69 -38.72 14.77
C ASP A 178 -7.50 -38.36 15.66
N HIS A 179 -7.08 -37.10 15.60
CA HIS A 179 -6.11 -36.53 16.53
C HIS A 179 -6.83 -35.91 17.73
N PRO A 180 -6.26 -36.01 18.95
CA PRO A 180 -6.76 -35.24 20.08
C PRO A 180 -6.79 -33.76 19.68
N ASN A 181 -7.90 -33.06 19.97
CA ASN A 181 -8.07 -31.63 19.71
C ASN A 181 -6.99 -30.82 20.44
N VAL A 182 -5.81 -30.67 19.83
CA VAL A 182 -4.78 -29.76 20.31
C VAL A 182 -5.14 -28.38 19.78
N HIS A 183 -5.91 -27.64 20.57
CA HIS A 183 -6.28 -26.25 20.30
C HIS A 183 -5.05 -25.34 20.42
N SER A 184 -4.27 -25.23 19.35
CA SER A 184 -3.13 -24.32 19.27
C SER A 184 -3.56 -23.03 18.56
N ASN A 185 -3.30 -21.87 19.19
CA ASN A 185 -3.50 -20.55 18.57
C ASN A 185 -2.32 -20.14 17.68
N GLN A 186 -1.55 -21.11 17.17
CA GLN A 186 -0.26 -20.86 16.52
C GLN A 186 -0.39 -19.95 15.28
N LEU A 187 -1.42 -20.12 14.44
CA LEU A 187 -1.64 -19.21 13.30
C LEU A 187 -1.85 -17.77 13.74
N ARG A 188 -2.64 -17.57 14.80
CA ARG A 188 -2.91 -16.24 15.34
C ARG A 188 -1.63 -15.60 15.88
N ASP A 189 -0.83 -16.36 16.62
CA ASP A 189 0.40 -15.84 17.24
C ASP A 189 1.49 -15.51 16.19
N LEU A 190 1.46 -16.16 15.03
CA LEU A 190 2.38 -15.93 13.93
C LEU A 190 1.91 -14.85 12.95
N ALA A 191 0.60 -14.56 12.89
CA ALA A 191 0.03 -13.59 11.97
C ALA A 191 0.51 -12.16 12.24
N VAL A 192 0.65 -11.38 11.18
CA VAL A 192 0.93 -9.94 11.25
C VAL A 192 -0.41 -9.20 11.20
N HIS A 193 -0.98 -8.92 12.37
CA HIS A 193 -2.30 -8.29 12.47
C HIS A 193 -2.33 -6.89 11.82
N GLU A 194 -1.21 -6.17 11.83
CA GLU A 194 -1.07 -4.85 11.22
C GLU A 194 -1.06 -4.88 9.68
N ALA A 195 -0.96 -6.07 9.07
CA ALA A 195 -1.02 -6.26 7.62
C ALA A 195 -2.45 -6.48 7.10
N ALA A 196 -3.45 -6.53 7.98
CA ALA A 196 -4.85 -6.67 7.57
C ALA A 196 -5.37 -5.39 6.89
N TYR A 197 -6.37 -5.54 6.02
CA TYR A 197 -6.94 -4.41 5.27
C TYR A 197 -7.64 -3.38 6.18
N ASP A 198 -8.16 -3.83 7.31
CA ASP A 198 -8.92 -3.06 8.30
C ASP A 198 -8.04 -2.48 9.43
N TYR A 199 -6.73 -2.74 9.41
CA TYR A 199 -5.80 -2.10 10.34
C TYR A 199 -5.63 -0.60 10.06
N ARG A 200 -5.70 -0.21 8.78
CA ARG A 200 -5.64 1.21 8.39
C ARG A 200 -6.97 1.88 8.71
N PRO A 201 -6.96 3.10 9.28
CA PRO A 201 -8.21 3.81 9.53
C PRO A 201 -8.93 4.09 8.20
N PRO A 202 -10.28 4.07 8.16
CA PRO A 202 -11.05 4.36 6.95
C PRO A 202 -10.71 5.73 6.33
N SER A 203 -10.20 6.67 7.13
CA SER A 203 -9.73 7.98 6.67
C SER A 203 -8.52 7.95 5.73
N GLU A 204 -7.81 6.82 5.65
CA GLU A 204 -6.70 6.58 4.72
C GLU A 204 -7.13 5.82 3.45
N GLY A 205 -8.39 5.39 3.37
CA GLY A 205 -8.99 4.77 2.19
C GLY A 205 -9.34 5.78 1.09
N CYS A 206 -9.97 5.30 0.03
CA CYS A 206 -10.48 6.17 -1.03
C CYS A 206 -11.55 7.13 -0.47
N LEU A 207 -11.50 8.40 -0.91
CA LEU A 207 -12.59 9.32 -0.62
C LEU A 207 -13.85 8.83 -1.37
N GLU A 208 -15.01 8.86 -0.71
CA GLU A 208 -16.27 8.48 -1.32
C GLU A 208 -16.49 9.22 -2.65
N GLY A 209 -16.80 8.48 -3.71
CA GLY A 209 -17.00 9.03 -5.06
C GLY A 209 -15.73 9.24 -5.87
N THR A 210 -14.54 8.92 -5.35
CA THR A 210 -13.27 8.98 -6.09
C THR A 210 -12.81 7.60 -6.57
N ARG A 211 -12.02 7.54 -7.66
CA ARG A 211 -11.45 6.31 -8.24
C ARG A 211 -12.50 5.24 -8.60
N THR A 212 -13.75 5.65 -8.75
CA THR A 212 -14.90 4.77 -8.95
C THR A 212 -14.77 3.94 -10.22
N GLU A 213 -14.20 4.49 -11.29
CA GLU A 213 -14.03 3.77 -12.55
C GLU A 213 -13.07 2.58 -12.40
N VAL A 214 -11.92 2.79 -11.75
CA VAL A 214 -10.93 1.75 -11.50
C VAL A 214 -11.51 0.67 -10.60
N ILE A 215 -12.14 1.08 -9.48
CA ILE A 215 -12.76 0.15 -8.53
C ILE A 215 -13.86 -0.66 -9.23
N ARG A 216 -14.70 -0.02 -10.05
CA ARG A 216 -15.74 -0.70 -10.84
C ARG A 216 -15.14 -1.72 -11.80
N ASN A 217 -14.05 -1.41 -12.50
CA ASN A 217 -13.38 -2.36 -13.39
C ASN A 217 -12.85 -3.58 -12.61
N ILE A 218 -12.27 -3.37 -11.42
CA ILE A 218 -11.79 -4.45 -10.55
C ILE A 218 -12.97 -5.30 -10.04
N MET A 219 -14.04 -4.67 -9.55
CA MET A 219 -15.21 -5.40 -9.05
C MET A 219 -15.90 -6.17 -10.18
N GLN A 220 -16.04 -5.58 -11.37
CA GLN A 220 -16.55 -6.28 -12.55
C GLN A 220 -15.67 -7.47 -12.95
N TRP A 221 -14.35 -7.32 -12.92
CA TRP A 221 -13.44 -8.46 -13.12
C TRP A 221 -13.67 -9.55 -12.06
N SER A 222 -13.91 -9.17 -10.80
CA SER A 222 -14.13 -10.13 -9.72
C SER A 222 -15.42 -10.95 -9.89
N GLU A 223 -16.46 -10.35 -10.47
CA GLU A 223 -17.76 -10.99 -10.75
C GLU A 223 -17.71 -11.81 -12.04
N CYS A 224 -17.15 -11.22 -13.10
CA CYS A 224 -17.11 -11.78 -14.45
C CYS A 224 -15.86 -12.62 -14.71
N GLY A 225 -15.02 -12.91 -13.71
CA GLY A 225 -13.66 -13.47 -13.85
C GLY A 225 -13.53 -14.76 -14.66
N ARG A 226 -14.64 -15.32 -15.14
CA ARG A 226 -14.73 -16.50 -16.00
C ARG A 226 -15.37 -16.26 -17.38
N ASP A 227 -16.12 -15.17 -17.57
CA ASP A 227 -17.03 -14.94 -18.72
C ASP A 227 -16.86 -13.55 -19.37
N SER A 228 -15.63 -13.02 -19.48
CA SER A 228 -15.42 -11.88 -20.39
C SER A 228 -15.73 -12.34 -21.82
N ALA A 229 -16.87 -11.91 -22.33
CA ALA A 229 -17.70 -12.50 -23.37
C ALA A 229 -17.10 -12.63 -24.79
N ASN A 230 -15.78 -12.55 -24.99
CA ASN A 230 -15.17 -12.58 -26.33
C ASN A 230 -13.91 -13.45 -26.50
N ASP A 231 -13.33 -14.08 -25.46
CA ASP A 231 -12.05 -14.81 -25.64
C ASP A 231 -11.87 -16.10 -24.83
N GLY A 232 -12.80 -16.48 -23.95
CA GLY A 232 -12.73 -17.76 -23.21
C GLY A 232 -11.54 -17.90 -22.24
N SER A 233 -10.77 -16.83 -21.98
CA SER A 233 -9.62 -16.83 -21.06
C SER A 233 -10.05 -16.66 -19.60
N ASP A 234 -9.75 -17.64 -18.75
CA ASP A 234 -9.87 -17.53 -17.28
C ASP A 234 -8.71 -16.68 -16.74
N ARG A 235 -9.02 -15.55 -16.09
CA ARG A 235 -8.02 -14.58 -15.60
C ARG A 235 -8.07 -14.48 -14.07
N PRO A 236 -7.48 -15.44 -13.34
CA PRO A 236 -7.57 -15.50 -11.88
C PRO A 236 -6.78 -14.40 -11.16
N ILE A 237 -5.92 -13.65 -11.86
CA ILE A 237 -5.13 -12.56 -11.29
C ILE A 237 -5.60 -11.23 -11.88
N CYS A 238 -5.85 -10.24 -11.03
CA CYS A 238 -5.91 -8.84 -11.40
C CYS A 238 -4.71 -8.11 -10.81
N TRP A 239 -3.89 -7.51 -11.67
CA TRP A 239 -2.75 -6.71 -11.25
C TRP A 239 -3.01 -5.23 -11.53
N LEU A 240 -3.07 -4.43 -10.47
CA LEU A 240 -3.13 -2.97 -10.55
C LEU A 240 -1.72 -2.39 -10.41
N SER A 241 -1.17 -1.90 -11.51
CA SER A 241 0.13 -1.23 -11.53
C SER A 241 -0.02 0.29 -11.47
N GLY A 242 0.99 0.97 -10.95
CA GLY A 242 1.05 2.43 -11.03
C GLY A 242 2.19 3.03 -10.19
N PRO A 243 2.47 4.33 -10.35
CA PRO A 243 3.56 4.99 -9.65
C PRO A 243 3.32 5.10 -8.13
N ALA A 244 4.38 5.43 -7.41
CA ALA A 244 4.29 5.78 -5.99
C ALA A 244 3.31 6.96 -5.79
N GLY A 245 2.48 6.89 -4.75
CA GLY A 245 1.58 8.00 -4.43
C GLY A 245 0.37 8.17 -5.34
N ALA A 246 0.12 7.25 -6.29
CA ALA A 246 -1.07 7.26 -7.15
C ALA A 246 -2.37 6.83 -6.44
N GLY A 247 -2.28 6.24 -5.25
CA GLY A 247 -3.43 5.78 -4.45
C GLY A 247 -3.74 4.28 -4.55
N LYS A 248 -2.80 3.43 -5.02
CA LYS A 248 -2.98 1.97 -5.13
C LYS A 248 -3.49 1.33 -3.83
N SER A 249 -2.88 1.65 -2.69
CA SER A 249 -3.29 1.08 -1.40
C SER A 249 -4.67 1.53 -0.93
N ALA A 250 -5.06 2.77 -1.24
CA ALA A 250 -6.40 3.26 -0.95
C ALA A 250 -7.45 2.50 -1.77
N ILE A 251 -7.16 2.25 -3.06
CA ILE A 251 -8.00 1.42 -3.94
C ILE A 251 -8.06 -0.02 -3.41
N ALA A 252 -6.93 -0.60 -2.99
CA ALA A 252 -6.89 -1.96 -2.45
C ALA A 252 -7.68 -2.11 -1.15
N GLN A 253 -7.62 -1.11 -0.27
CA GLN A 253 -8.41 -1.08 0.95
C GLN A 253 -9.91 -1.01 0.63
N GLU A 254 -10.30 -0.15 -0.31
CA GLU A 254 -11.71 -0.01 -0.74
C GLU A 254 -12.24 -1.32 -1.37
N VAL A 255 -11.47 -1.91 -2.28
CA VAL A 255 -11.80 -3.22 -2.89
C VAL A 255 -11.89 -4.31 -1.83
N ALA A 256 -10.95 -4.38 -0.89
CA ALA A 256 -11.01 -5.36 0.21
C ALA A 256 -12.24 -5.17 1.10
N THR A 257 -12.62 -3.91 1.37
CA THR A 257 -13.81 -3.56 2.16
C THR A 257 -15.09 -4.01 1.46
N GLN A 258 -15.27 -3.69 0.17
CA GLN A 258 -16.43 -4.13 -0.61
C GLN A 258 -16.52 -5.67 -0.70
N LEU A 259 -15.39 -6.34 -0.94
CA LEU A 259 -15.33 -7.80 -0.94
C LEU A 259 -15.63 -8.41 0.44
N HIS A 260 -15.25 -7.74 1.53
CA HIS A 260 -15.58 -8.19 2.88
C HIS A 260 -17.09 -8.08 3.14
N ASP A 261 -17.69 -6.94 2.81
CA ASP A 261 -19.12 -6.67 2.97
C ASP A 261 -19.97 -7.66 2.16
N GLU A 262 -19.50 -8.05 0.97
CA GLU A 262 -20.10 -9.10 0.13
C GLU A 262 -19.79 -10.54 0.57
N LYS A 263 -19.01 -10.73 1.65
CA LYS A 263 -18.54 -12.04 2.16
C LYS A 263 -17.74 -12.85 1.13
N ARG A 264 -17.00 -12.13 0.28
CA ARG A 264 -16.15 -12.67 -0.80
C ARG A 264 -14.66 -12.48 -0.53
N LEU A 265 -14.25 -11.73 0.48
CA LEU A 265 -12.84 -11.63 0.88
C LEU A 265 -12.38 -12.91 1.61
N LEU A 266 -11.41 -13.63 1.05
CA LEU A 266 -10.78 -14.79 1.70
C LEU A 266 -9.72 -14.36 2.70
N ALA A 267 -8.82 -13.50 2.23
CA ALA A 267 -7.67 -13.05 3.00
C ALA A 267 -7.13 -11.75 2.40
N SER A 268 -6.41 -11.00 3.22
CA SER A 268 -5.70 -9.80 2.78
C SER A 268 -4.31 -9.69 3.38
N PHE A 269 -3.37 -9.09 2.67
CA PHE A 269 -2.08 -8.67 3.24
C PHE A 269 -1.61 -7.36 2.60
N PHE A 270 -1.28 -6.38 3.44
CA PHE A 270 -0.86 -5.05 3.01
C PHE A 270 0.59 -4.81 3.41
N PHE A 271 1.50 -5.02 2.45
CA PHE A 271 2.92 -4.77 2.62
C PHE A 271 3.18 -3.29 2.94
N ARG A 272 4.23 -3.05 3.71
CA ARG A 272 4.71 -1.69 3.98
C ARG A 272 6.21 -1.68 4.25
N ARG A 273 6.96 -0.98 3.41
CA ARG A 273 8.43 -0.94 3.48
C ARG A 273 8.88 -0.30 4.80
N GLY A 274 9.87 -0.90 5.45
CA GLY A 274 10.44 -0.41 6.72
C GLY A 274 9.59 -0.68 7.98
N GLU A 275 8.42 -1.33 7.86
CA GLU A 275 7.56 -1.69 9.01
C GLU A 275 7.75 -3.16 9.46
N GLY A 276 9.01 -3.58 9.62
CA GLY A 276 9.38 -4.87 10.21
C GLY A 276 8.70 -6.06 9.53
N ALA A 277 7.76 -6.70 10.22
CA ALA A 277 7.06 -7.89 9.69
C ALA A 277 6.18 -7.60 8.47
N ARG A 278 5.82 -6.33 8.21
CA ARG A 278 5.05 -5.92 7.01
C ARG A 278 5.94 -5.67 5.78
N SER A 279 7.25 -5.54 5.95
CA SER A 279 8.19 -5.43 4.82
C SER A 279 8.87 -6.77 4.49
N ASN A 280 8.55 -7.84 5.22
CA ASN A 280 9.20 -9.14 5.11
C ASN A 280 8.23 -10.25 4.69
N SER A 281 8.72 -11.18 3.86
CA SER A 281 7.97 -12.30 3.30
C SER A 281 7.66 -13.43 4.31
N SER A 282 8.43 -13.55 5.40
CA SER A 282 8.42 -14.72 6.31
C SER A 282 7.06 -15.06 6.91
N ARG A 283 6.25 -14.05 7.22
CA ARG A 283 4.91 -14.23 7.83
C ARG A 283 3.77 -13.99 6.85
N PHE A 284 4.07 -13.71 5.58
CA PHE A 284 3.08 -13.34 4.57
C PHE A 284 2.03 -14.43 4.38
N VAL A 285 2.44 -15.66 4.01
CA VAL A 285 1.49 -16.75 3.73
C VAL A 285 0.80 -17.25 5.00
N VAL A 286 1.49 -17.30 6.14
CA VAL A 286 0.88 -17.67 7.43
C VAL A 286 -0.21 -16.68 7.82
N THR A 287 -0.01 -15.39 7.58
CA THR A 287 -1.03 -14.36 7.82
C THR A 287 -2.23 -14.53 6.89
N LEU A 288 -2.01 -14.85 5.61
CA LEU A 288 -3.10 -15.19 4.69
C LEU A 288 -3.88 -16.42 5.16
N ALA A 289 -3.20 -17.46 5.66
CA ALA A 289 -3.84 -18.65 6.21
C ALA A 289 -4.67 -18.35 7.47
N TYR A 290 -4.18 -17.47 8.34
CA TYR A 290 -4.95 -16.98 9.48
C TYR A 290 -6.20 -16.20 9.05
N HIS A 291 -6.08 -15.29 8.08
CA HIS A 291 -7.25 -14.58 7.56
C HIS A 291 -8.24 -15.54 6.87
N LEU A 292 -7.73 -16.57 6.20
CA LEU A 292 -8.57 -17.62 5.62
C LEU A 292 -9.34 -18.40 6.71
N SER A 293 -8.71 -18.70 7.84
CA SER A 293 -9.41 -19.38 8.95
C SER A 293 -10.49 -18.51 9.58
N ARG A 294 -10.39 -17.19 9.45
CA ARG A 294 -11.44 -16.25 9.88
C ARG A 294 -12.59 -16.14 8.88
N SER A 295 -12.28 -16.11 7.58
CA SER A 295 -13.31 -16.03 6.53
C SER A 295 -14.03 -17.37 6.31
N ILE A 296 -13.32 -18.49 6.48
CA ILE A 296 -13.83 -19.85 6.39
C ILE A 296 -13.47 -20.62 7.68
N PRO A 297 -14.27 -20.50 8.76
CA PRO A 297 -13.97 -21.08 10.07
C PRO A 297 -13.67 -22.59 10.08
N ILE A 298 -14.25 -23.34 9.13
CA ILE A 298 -14.00 -24.78 9.01
C ILE A 298 -12.54 -25.12 8.65
N THR A 299 -11.79 -24.20 8.03
CA THR A 299 -10.37 -24.39 7.70
C THR A 299 -9.45 -24.31 8.93
N ASP A 300 -9.91 -23.74 10.05
CA ASP A 300 -9.09 -23.59 11.27
C ASP A 300 -8.57 -24.95 11.79
N ARG A 301 -9.45 -25.96 11.80
CA ARG A 301 -9.07 -27.34 12.20
C ARG A 301 -8.04 -27.96 11.25
N LEU A 302 -8.19 -27.71 9.96
CA LEU A 302 -7.26 -28.21 8.95
C LEU A 302 -5.88 -27.57 9.13
N PHE A 303 -5.84 -26.27 9.40
CA PHE A 303 -4.59 -25.57 9.67
C PHE A 303 -3.91 -26.02 10.95
N GLN A 304 -4.66 -26.24 12.03
CA GLN A 304 -4.12 -26.82 13.26
C GLN A 304 -3.48 -28.18 12.98
N HIS A 305 -4.12 -29.03 12.16
CA HIS A 305 -3.54 -30.31 11.76
C HIS A 305 -2.24 -30.12 10.94
N ILE A 306 -2.26 -29.28 9.91
CA ILE A 306 -1.08 -29.00 9.07
C ILE A 306 0.11 -28.48 9.90
N LEU A 307 -0.16 -27.60 10.86
CA LEU A 307 0.86 -27.04 11.76
C LEU A 307 1.40 -28.09 12.74
N ASN A 308 0.55 -28.97 13.26
CA ASN A 308 0.96 -30.04 14.15
C ASN A 308 1.82 -31.09 13.41
N ASP A 309 1.47 -31.42 12.16
CA ASP A 309 2.24 -32.34 11.31
C ASP A 309 3.57 -31.72 10.84
N ASN A 310 3.57 -30.41 10.56
CA ASN A 310 4.74 -29.67 10.10
C ASN A 310 4.98 -28.40 10.93
N ALA A 311 5.51 -28.56 12.14
CA ALA A 311 5.78 -27.45 13.07
C ALA A 311 6.75 -26.38 12.53
N THR A 312 7.50 -26.67 11.47
CA THR A 312 8.46 -25.73 10.86
C THR A 312 7.90 -25.00 9.63
N ILE A 313 6.62 -25.21 9.26
CA ILE A 313 6.01 -24.63 8.05
C ILE A 313 6.22 -23.11 7.94
N ALA A 314 6.11 -22.37 9.05
CA ALA A 314 6.27 -20.92 9.07
C ALA A 314 7.68 -20.44 8.71
N ASN A 315 8.69 -21.31 8.78
CA ASN A 315 10.08 -21.03 8.45
C ASN A 315 10.52 -21.67 7.13
N GLN A 316 9.61 -22.34 6.41
CA GLN A 316 9.90 -22.96 5.11
C GLN A 316 9.84 -21.92 3.98
N PRO A 317 10.44 -22.19 2.80
CA PRO A 317 10.36 -21.31 1.64
C PRO A 317 8.92 -20.94 1.28
N LEU A 318 8.73 -19.74 0.74
CA LEU A 318 7.41 -19.13 0.56
C LEU A 318 6.53 -19.97 -0.38
N GLY A 319 7.11 -20.60 -1.41
CA GLY A 319 6.39 -21.49 -2.31
C GLY A 319 5.86 -22.75 -1.62
N VAL A 320 6.59 -23.28 -0.63
CA VAL A 320 6.14 -24.43 0.19
C VAL A 320 4.98 -24.02 1.09
N GLN A 321 5.10 -22.87 1.76
CA GLN A 321 4.01 -22.33 2.58
C GLN A 321 2.76 -22.11 1.72
N PHE A 322 2.92 -21.43 0.59
CA PHE A 322 1.81 -21.09 -0.31
C PHE A 322 1.09 -22.34 -0.80
N LYS A 323 1.86 -23.35 -1.22
CA LYS A 323 1.30 -24.62 -1.64
C LYS A 323 0.53 -25.32 -0.53
N LYS A 324 1.12 -25.49 0.65
CA LYS A 324 0.52 -26.26 1.75
C LYS A 324 -0.65 -25.55 2.45
N LEU A 325 -0.56 -24.23 2.62
CA LEU A 325 -1.53 -23.45 3.41
C LEU A 325 -2.62 -22.78 2.56
N LEU A 326 -2.41 -22.60 1.26
CA LEU A 326 -3.44 -22.01 0.39
C LEU A 326 -3.86 -22.99 -0.70
N VAL A 327 -2.92 -23.44 -1.54
CA VAL A 327 -3.27 -24.22 -2.74
C VAL A 327 -3.87 -25.58 -2.37
N ASP A 328 -3.22 -26.37 -1.53
CA ASP A 328 -3.70 -27.70 -1.17
C ASP A 328 -4.97 -27.65 -0.30
N VAL A 329 -5.24 -26.50 0.35
CA VAL A 329 -6.45 -26.26 1.15
C VAL A 329 -7.63 -25.80 0.29
N LEU A 330 -7.37 -24.94 -0.69
CA LEU A 330 -8.41 -24.28 -1.49
C LEU A 330 -8.65 -24.94 -2.84
N CYS A 331 -7.70 -25.71 -3.38
CA CYS A 331 -7.78 -26.30 -4.70
C CYS A 331 -7.92 -27.84 -4.62
N PRO A 332 -9.12 -28.38 -4.90
CA PRO A 332 -9.38 -29.82 -4.86
C PRO A 332 -8.52 -30.61 -5.83
N LYS A 333 -7.95 -31.74 -5.38
CA LYS A 333 -7.27 -32.72 -6.23
C LYS A 333 -8.33 -33.59 -6.92
N GLY A 334 -8.88 -33.13 -8.04
CA GLY A 334 -9.77 -33.97 -8.88
C GLY A 334 -11.03 -33.31 -9.45
N ILE A 335 -11.30 -32.04 -9.15
CA ILE A 335 -12.37 -31.30 -9.85
C ILE A 335 -11.84 -30.86 -11.21
N THR A 336 -11.97 -31.74 -12.21
CA THR A 336 -11.79 -31.44 -13.64
C THR A 336 -13.10 -31.01 -14.29
N ASP A 337 -14.24 -31.18 -13.61
CA ASP A 337 -15.56 -30.90 -14.19
C ASP A 337 -15.82 -29.40 -14.24
N ARG A 338 -15.91 -28.91 -15.48
CA ARG A 338 -15.97 -27.50 -15.88
C ARG A 338 -17.30 -26.82 -15.50
N THR A 339 -18.29 -27.57 -15.03
CA THR A 339 -19.70 -27.14 -14.99
C THR A 339 -20.24 -26.80 -13.60
N ALA A 340 -19.59 -27.23 -12.52
CA ALA A 340 -20.14 -27.14 -11.15
C ALA A 340 -19.90 -25.80 -10.41
N LEU A 341 -19.10 -24.88 -10.96
CA LEU A 341 -18.75 -23.59 -10.33
C LEU A 341 -19.49 -22.39 -10.96
N THR A 342 -20.60 -22.62 -11.64
CA THR A 342 -21.14 -21.71 -12.67
C THR A 342 -22.07 -20.60 -12.18
N HIS A 343 -22.36 -20.48 -10.87
CA HIS A 343 -23.38 -19.52 -10.40
C HIS A 343 -23.05 -18.72 -9.13
N ALA A 344 -21.88 -18.90 -8.52
CA ALA A 344 -21.48 -18.11 -7.35
C ALA A 344 -20.28 -17.20 -7.69
N PRO A 345 -20.31 -15.91 -7.32
CA PRO A 345 -19.19 -15.02 -7.56
C PRO A 345 -17.97 -15.51 -6.79
N LEU A 346 -16.80 -15.45 -7.42
CA LEU A 346 -15.58 -15.97 -6.83
C LEU A 346 -15.16 -15.13 -5.63
N ARG A 347 -14.53 -15.83 -4.66
CA ARG A 347 -13.89 -15.20 -3.52
C ARG A 347 -12.48 -14.77 -3.90
N ALA A 348 -11.93 -13.74 -3.26
CA ALA A 348 -10.67 -13.12 -3.63
C ALA A 348 -9.69 -12.97 -2.46
N ILE A 349 -8.41 -13.04 -2.76
CA ILE A 349 -7.30 -12.68 -1.88
C ILE A 349 -6.74 -11.34 -2.34
N VAL A 350 -6.60 -10.37 -1.43
CA VAL A 350 -6.07 -9.02 -1.72
C VAL A 350 -4.64 -8.90 -1.21
N ILE A 351 -3.71 -8.54 -2.09
CA ILE A 351 -2.29 -8.31 -1.75
C ILE A 351 -1.92 -6.90 -2.18
N ASP A 352 -1.73 -6.00 -1.22
CA ASP A 352 -1.35 -4.61 -1.49
C ASP A 352 0.16 -4.40 -1.40
N ALA A 353 0.68 -3.60 -2.33
CA ALA A 353 2.05 -3.08 -2.39
C ALA A 353 3.13 -4.17 -2.41
N LEU A 354 3.00 -5.15 -3.33
CA LEU A 354 3.96 -6.27 -3.43
C LEU A 354 5.43 -5.82 -3.59
N ASP A 355 5.66 -4.65 -4.20
CA ASP A 355 6.98 -4.00 -4.36
C ASP A 355 7.59 -3.47 -3.05
N GLU A 356 6.80 -3.37 -1.99
CA GLU A 356 7.26 -2.92 -0.67
C GLU A 356 7.82 -4.05 0.21
N CYS A 357 7.88 -5.29 -0.31
CA CYS A 357 8.61 -6.38 0.31
C CYS A 357 10.12 -6.24 0.05
N ASP A 358 10.93 -6.29 1.11
CA ASP A 358 12.39 -6.18 1.03
C ASP A 358 13.03 -7.47 0.43
N ASP A 359 12.31 -8.60 0.46
CA ASP A 359 12.77 -9.91 0.00
C ASP A 359 12.35 -10.18 -1.46
N ARG A 360 13.04 -9.55 -2.41
CA ARG A 360 12.81 -9.72 -3.86
C ARG A 360 12.87 -11.18 -4.32
N PRO A 361 13.84 -12.01 -3.89
CA PRO A 361 13.87 -13.43 -4.24
C PRO A 361 12.61 -14.19 -3.82
N ALA A 362 12.09 -13.96 -2.61
CA ALA A 362 10.86 -14.61 -2.16
C ALA A 362 9.63 -14.15 -2.97
N ILE A 363 9.54 -12.87 -3.34
CA ILE A 363 8.47 -12.38 -4.22
C ILE A 363 8.51 -13.06 -5.59
N ARG A 364 9.69 -13.19 -6.21
CA ARG A 364 9.85 -13.96 -7.45
C ARG A 364 9.40 -15.41 -7.28
N GLU A 365 9.82 -16.08 -6.20
CA GLU A 365 9.40 -17.47 -5.90
C GLU A 365 7.88 -17.58 -5.75
N PHE A 366 7.24 -16.62 -5.07
CA PHE A 366 5.79 -16.58 -4.92
C PHE A 366 5.07 -16.45 -6.25
N ILE A 367 5.47 -15.49 -7.10
CA ILE A 367 4.84 -15.29 -8.41
C ILE A 367 5.02 -16.52 -9.30
N ARG A 368 6.23 -17.12 -9.33
CA ARG A 368 6.49 -18.38 -10.06
C ARG A 368 5.63 -19.53 -9.56
N THR A 369 5.46 -19.65 -8.24
CA THR A 369 4.62 -20.69 -7.66
C THR A 369 3.16 -20.46 -8.04
N LEU A 370 2.68 -19.23 -7.95
CA LEU A 370 1.32 -18.85 -8.38
C LEU A 370 1.09 -19.16 -9.86
N ALA A 371 2.04 -18.78 -10.72
CA ALA A 371 2.05 -19.08 -12.15
C ALA A 371 1.95 -20.59 -12.42
N ALA A 372 2.79 -21.38 -11.76
CA ALA A 372 2.80 -22.83 -11.90
C ALA A 372 1.48 -23.45 -11.43
N VAL A 373 0.84 -22.91 -10.39
CA VAL A 373 -0.47 -23.41 -9.93
C VAL A 373 -1.55 -23.10 -10.96
N ILE A 374 -1.60 -21.88 -11.49
CA ILE A 374 -2.59 -21.47 -12.50
C ILE A 374 -2.43 -22.28 -13.80
N ALA A 375 -1.19 -22.54 -14.22
CA ALA A 375 -0.91 -23.32 -15.42
C ALA A 375 -1.36 -24.79 -15.30
N ASN A 376 -1.28 -25.36 -14.09
CA ASN A 376 -1.53 -26.79 -13.85
C ASN A 376 -2.91 -27.09 -13.25
N ARG A 377 -3.59 -26.09 -12.66
CA ARG A 377 -4.85 -26.26 -11.93
C ARG A 377 -5.74 -25.04 -12.14
N ARG A 378 -7.05 -25.28 -12.23
CA ARG A 378 -8.02 -24.20 -12.15
C ARG A 378 -8.22 -23.79 -10.69
N ILE A 379 -7.95 -22.53 -10.37
CA ILE A 379 -8.06 -21.99 -9.02
C ILE A 379 -9.51 -21.51 -8.78
N PRO A 380 -10.20 -21.92 -7.69
CA PRO A 380 -11.59 -21.53 -7.42
C PRO A 380 -11.73 -20.15 -6.75
N PHE A 381 -10.68 -19.34 -6.77
CA PHE A 381 -10.61 -18.02 -6.15
C PHE A 381 -9.69 -17.10 -6.94
N LEU A 382 -9.74 -15.81 -6.63
CA LEU A 382 -9.07 -14.75 -7.36
C LEU A 382 -7.93 -14.11 -6.54
N PHE A 383 -6.97 -13.50 -7.21
CA PHE A 383 -5.92 -12.67 -6.61
C PHE A 383 -6.02 -11.25 -7.14
N PHE A 384 -6.27 -10.29 -6.25
CA PHE A 384 -6.09 -8.88 -6.55
C PHE A 384 -4.77 -8.41 -5.97
N ILE A 385 -3.85 -7.99 -6.83
CA ILE A 385 -2.48 -7.62 -6.46
C ILE A 385 -2.24 -6.18 -6.89
N THR A 386 -1.67 -5.35 -6.01
CA THR A 386 -1.15 -4.03 -6.38
C THR A 386 0.37 -4.02 -6.28
N SER A 387 1.02 -3.34 -7.22
CA SER A 387 2.45 -3.05 -7.09
C SER A 387 2.89 -1.90 -7.99
N ARG A 388 4.12 -1.44 -7.83
CA ARG A 388 4.86 -0.77 -8.92
C ARG A 388 5.26 -1.78 -10.00
N VAL A 389 5.60 -1.26 -11.17
CA VAL A 389 6.20 -2.04 -12.25
C VAL A 389 7.71 -2.09 -11.99
N GLU A 390 8.12 -2.82 -10.94
CA GLU A 390 9.53 -3.12 -10.72
C GLU A 390 9.92 -4.34 -11.57
N GLU A 391 11.12 -4.32 -12.16
CA GLU A 391 11.58 -5.32 -13.13
C GLU A 391 11.37 -6.76 -12.64
N HIS A 392 11.76 -7.05 -11.39
CA HIS A 392 11.65 -8.38 -10.81
C HIS A 392 10.21 -8.91 -10.65
N ILE A 393 9.20 -8.03 -10.64
CA ILE A 393 7.78 -8.39 -10.61
C ILE A 393 7.25 -8.51 -12.05
N ARG A 394 7.62 -7.54 -12.91
CA ARG A 394 7.19 -7.53 -14.31
C ARG A 394 7.63 -8.77 -15.07
N GLU A 395 8.91 -9.16 -14.96
CA GLU A 395 9.46 -10.35 -15.63
C GLU A 395 8.61 -11.60 -15.35
N GLU A 396 8.20 -11.78 -14.10
CA GLU A 396 7.43 -12.95 -13.67
C GLU A 396 5.95 -12.85 -14.09
N PHE A 397 5.37 -11.64 -14.10
CA PHE A 397 4.01 -11.41 -14.56
C PHE A 397 3.85 -11.43 -16.09
N GLU A 398 4.88 -11.08 -16.85
CA GLU A 398 4.89 -11.24 -18.31
C GLU A 398 4.75 -12.71 -18.72
N ALA A 399 5.39 -13.62 -17.98
CA ALA A 399 5.28 -15.07 -18.21
C ALA A 399 3.85 -15.62 -18.06
N ILE A 400 2.96 -14.89 -17.35
CA ILE A 400 1.55 -15.28 -17.13
C ILE A 400 0.55 -14.22 -17.61
N ARG A 401 0.95 -13.35 -18.54
CA ARG A 401 0.13 -12.23 -19.01
C ARG A 401 -1.24 -12.64 -19.55
N SER A 402 -1.34 -13.81 -20.19
CA SER A 402 -2.60 -14.35 -20.73
C SER A 402 -3.62 -14.73 -19.63
N ASN A 403 -3.16 -15.00 -18.41
CA ASN A 403 -3.99 -15.35 -17.25
C ASN A 403 -4.24 -14.16 -16.31
N MET A 404 -3.87 -12.96 -16.73
CA MET A 404 -3.90 -11.77 -15.89
C MET A 404 -4.76 -10.67 -16.50
N HIS A 405 -5.59 -10.06 -15.67
CA HIS A 405 -6.24 -8.78 -15.96
C HIS A 405 -5.31 -7.67 -15.45
N HIS A 406 -4.60 -7.02 -16.36
CA HIS A 406 -3.70 -5.91 -16.03
C HIS A 406 -4.42 -4.57 -16.16
N LEU A 407 -4.36 -3.77 -15.11
CA LEU A 407 -4.84 -2.39 -15.08
C LEU A 407 -3.67 -1.47 -14.71
N SER A 408 -3.38 -0.47 -15.55
CA SER A 408 -2.41 0.57 -15.21
C SER A 408 -3.13 1.82 -14.73
N LEU A 409 -2.76 2.35 -13.56
CA LEU A 409 -3.29 3.62 -13.07
C LEU A 409 -2.92 4.81 -13.96
N ASP A 410 -1.90 4.67 -14.80
CA ASP A 410 -1.55 5.69 -15.81
C ASP A 410 -2.63 5.83 -16.88
N ASP A 411 -3.49 4.82 -17.07
CA ASP A 411 -4.61 4.84 -18.02
C ASP A 411 -5.84 5.60 -17.47
N PHE A 412 -5.81 5.99 -16.19
CA PHE A 412 -6.95 6.63 -15.51
C PHE A 412 -6.60 8.06 -15.08
N ASP A 413 -7.35 9.03 -15.60
CA ASP A 413 -7.17 10.43 -15.26
C ASP A 413 -7.63 10.73 -13.83
N ALA A 414 -6.66 10.92 -12.94
CA ALA A 414 -6.90 11.23 -11.53
C ALA A 414 -7.33 12.69 -11.27
N ARG A 415 -7.32 13.59 -12.27
CA ARG A 415 -7.53 15.03 -12.06
C ARG A 415 -8.91 15.34 -11.46
N ILE A 416 -9.95 14.67 -11.94
CA ILE A 416 -11.31 14.82 -11.42
C ILE A 416 -11.39 14.35 -9.97
N ASP A 417 -10.79 13.20 -9.67
CA ASP A 417 -10.76 12.64 -8.31
C ASP A 417 -9.96 13.52 -7.33
N ILE A 418 -8.82 14.07 -7.78
CA ILE A 418 -7.99 15.00 -7.00
C ILE A 418 -8.72 16.32 -6.75
N HIS A 419 -9.48 16.81 -7.73
CA HIS A 419 -10.32 17.99 -7.55
C HIS A 419 -11.37 17.76 -6.45
N GLU A 420 -12.06 16.63 -6.49
CA GLU A 420 -13.04 16.24 -5.46
C GLU A 420 -12.39 16.04 -4.08
N PHE A 421 -11.21 15.42 -4.05
CA PHE A 421 -10.39 15.31 -2.85
C PHE A 421 -10.10 16.67 -2.22
N PHE A 422 -9.60 17.65 -2.98
CA PHE A 422 -9.37 18.98 -2.46
C PHE A 422 -10.66 19.64 -1.96
N ARG A 423 -11.73 19.60 -2.76
CA ARG A 423 -13.02 20.18 -2.40
C ARG A 423 -13.53 19.68 -1.05
N SER A 424 -13.60 18.37 -0.89
CA SER A 424 -14.09 17.71 0.34
C SER A 424 -13.21 18.01 1.55
N ARG A 425 -11.88 17.97 1.38
CA ARG A 425 -10.93 18.17 2.48
C ARG A 425 -10.84 19.64 2.91
N PHE A 426 -10.91 20.59 1.97
CA PHE A 426 -10.98 22.01 2.33
C PHE A 426 -12.30 22.38 3.01
N GLU A 427 -13.41 21.78 2.62
CA GLU A 427 -14.69 21.96 3.32
C GLU A 427 -14.58 21.47 4.77
N SER A 428 -13.98 20.30 4.97
CA SER A 428 -13.73 19.72 6.29
C SER A 428 -12.79 20.60 7.13
N LEU A 429 -11.68 21.06 6.54
CA LEU A 429 -10.73 21.97 7.19
C LEU A 429 -11.40 23.27 7.62
N ARG A 430 -12.26 23.83 6.77
CA ARG A 430 -12.98 25.07 7.07
C ARG A 430 -13.96 24.89 8.23
N LYS A 431 -14.68 23.76 8.29
CA LYS A 431 -15.54 23.40 9.44
C LYS A 431 -14.71 23.28 10.72
N MET A 432 -13.58 22.57 10.65
CA MET A 432 -12.65 22.39 11.78
C MET A 432 -12.08 23.74 12.29
N LYS A 433 -11.68 24.64 11.38
CA LYS A 433 -11.13 25.96 11.69
C LYS A 433 -12.17 27.08 11.66
N GLY A 434 -13.45 26.76 11.89
CA GLY A 434 -14.58 27.65 11.68
C GLY A 434 -14.46 29.03 12.35
N ARG A 435 -13.85 29.12 13.55
CA ARG A 435 -13.61 30.41 14.24
C ARG A 435 -12.66 31.33 13.48
N ILE A 436 -11.56 30.76 12.96
CA ILE A 436 -10.53 31.51 12.20
C ILE A 436 -11.05 31.83 10.80
N MET A 437 -11.84 30.91 10.22
CA MET A 437 -12.38 30.99 8.87
C MET A 437 -13.73 31.72 8.78
N ALA A 438 -14.28 32.21 9.90
CA ALA A 438 -15.65 32.74 9.98
C ALA A 438 -15.92 33.93 9.05
N ARG A 439 -14.89 34.75 8.80
CA ARG A 439 -14.97 35.95 7.94
C ARG A 439 -14.45 35.72 6.52
N VAL A 440 -14.05 34.49 6.19
CA VAL A 440 -13.57 34.14 4.85
C VAL A 440 -14.78 33.88 3.95
N PRO A 441 -14.92 34.57 2.80
CA PRO A 441 -16.02 34.36 1.86
C PRO A 441 -16.12 32.92 1.36
N GLN A 442 -17.33 32.49 0.98
CA GLN A 442 -17.58 31.18 0.38
C GLN A 442 -17.80 31.28 -1.13
N PRO A 443 -17.43 30.25 -1.91
CA PRO A 443 -16.65 29.06 -1.48
C PRO A 443 -15.19 29.41 -1.15
N TRP A 444 -14.57 28.64 -0.24
CA TRP A 444 -13.13 28.72 0.02
C TRP A 444 -12.53 27.32 0.11
N PRO A 445 -11.44 27.03 -0.65
CA PRO A 445 -10.89 27.83 -1.75
C PRO A 445 -11.90 28.09 -2.89
N SER A 446 -11.59 29.03 -3.79
CA SER A 446 -12.37 29.15 -5.02
C SER A 446 -12.13 27.94 -5.93
N THR A 447 -13.03 27.66 -6.87
CA THR A 447 -12.84 26.57 -7.83
C THR A 447 -11.56 26.76 -8.65
N ALA A 448 -11.26 28.00 -9.06
CA ALA A 448 -10.02 28.32 -9.78
C ALA A 448 -8.76 28.02 -8.95
N ASP A 449 -8.79 28.27 -7.63
CA ASP A 449 -7.68 27.91 -6.73
C ASP A 449 -7.52 26.38 -6.64
N ILE A 450 -8.64 25.64 -6.61
CA ILE A 450 -8.60 24.16 -6.63
C ILE A 450 -8.00 23.66 -7.94
N ASP A 451 -8.39 24.22 -9.08
CA ASP A 451 -7.86 23.85 -10.39
C ASP A 451 -6.33 24.04 -10.46
N ILE A 452 -5.80 25.12 -9.87
CA ILE A 452 -4.36 25.34 -9.75
C ILE A 452 -3.70 24.26 -8.87
N LEU A 453 -4.31 23.88 -7.74
CA LEU A 453 -3.79 22.83 -6.86
C LEU A 453 -3.84 21.44 -7.53
N VAL A 454 -4.87 21.16 -8.33
CA VAL A 454 -4.97 19.94 -9.14
C VAL A 454 -3.84 19.89 -10.16
N ALA A 455 -3.59 21.00 -10.87
CA ALA A 455 -2.49 21.11 -11.81
C ALA A 455 -1.12 20.89 -11.12
N LYS A 456 -0.92 21.49 -9.94
CA LYS A 456 0.29 21.30 -9.10
C LYS A 456 0.42 19.89 -8.51
N SER A 457 -0.60 19.05 -8.59
CA SER A 457 -0.52 17.68 -8.10
C SER A 457 0.00 16.69 -9.15
N SER A 458 0.14 17.11 -10.41
CA SER A 458 0.58 16.27 -11.54
C SER A 458 -0.14 14.91 -11.63
N GLY A 459 -1.43 14.87 -11.29
CA GLY A 459 -2.22 13.63 -11.31
C GLY A 459 -1.91 12.65 -10.17
N LEU A 460 -1.16 13.04 -9.14
CA LEU A 460 -0.76 12.16 -8.04
C LEU A 460 -1.30 12.63 -6.69
N PHE A 461 -1.93 11.71 -5.95
CA PHE A 461 -2.52 11.99 -4.64
C PHE A 461 -1.49 12.32 -3.56
N ILE A 462 -0.25 11.86 -3.68
CA ILE A 462 0.82 12.20 -2.73
C ILE A 462 1.15 13.70 -2.75
N PHE A 463 1.18 14.32 -3.93
CA PHE A 463 1.35 15.77 -4.04
C PHE A 463 0.12 16.49 -3.50
N ALA A 464 -1.09 16.06 -3.89
CA ALA A 464 -2.33 16.66 -3.39
C ALA A 464 -2.43 16.63 -1.86
N SER A 465 -2.13 15.48 -1.26
CA SER A 465 -2.13 15.29 0.19
C SER A 465 -1.05 16.12 0.88
N THR A 466 0.12 16.28 0.26
CA THR A 466 1.21 17.10 0.79
C THR A 466 0.84 18.59 0.80
N LEU A 467 0.28 19.09 -0.31
CA LEU A 467 -0.22 20.46 -0.45
C LEU A 467 -1.33 20.74 0.57
N LEU A 468 -2.27 19.82 0.73
CA LEU A 468 -3.34 19.93 1.72
C LEU A 468 -2.78 19.99 3.15
N ARG A 469 -1.87 19.07 3.51
CA ARG A 469 -1.26 19.01 4.84
C ARG A 469 -0.52 20.30 5.21
N TYR A 470 0.12 20.94 4.22
CA TYR A 470 0.75 22.24 4.40
C TYR A 470 -0.27 23.31 4.87
N ILE A 471 -1.45 23.36 4.24
CA ILE A 471 -2.52 24.28 4.62
C ILE A 471 -3.23 23.88 5.92
N GLU A 472 -3.39 22.58 6.17
CA GLU A 472 -3.93 22.06 7.42
C GLU A 472 -3.05 22.42 8.62
N ALA A 473 -1.72 22.44 8.47
CA ALA A 473 -0.78 22.84 9.51
C ALA A 473 -0.80 24.36 9.79
N ALA A 474 -1.22 25.19 8.84
CA ALA A 474 -1.19 26.64 8.96
C ALA A 474 -2.19 27.20 9.98
N THR A 475 -1.76 28.10 10.87
CA THR A 475 -2.68 28.79 11.80
C THR A 475 -3.75 29.60 11.05
N MET A 476 -3.40 30.20 9.92
CA MET A 476 -4.30 31.00 9.08
C MET A 476 -4.31 30.44 7.64
N PRO A 477 -5.09 29.39 7.35
CA PRO A 477 -5.12 28.73 6.04
C PRO A 477 -5.34 29.69 4.87
N GLN A 478 -6.23 30.67 5.05
CA GLN A 478 -6.57 31.69 4.06
C GLN A 478 -5.40 32.64 3.70
N ARG A 479 -4.36 32.71 4.55
CA ARG A 479 -3.15 33.50 4.27
C ARG A 479 -2.02 32.68 3.64
N GLU A 480 -2.00 31.38 3.88
CA GLU A 480 -0.99 30.48 3.31
C GLU A 480 -1.40 29.95 1.93
N LEU A 481 -2.69 29.84 1.65
CA LEU A 481 -3.18 29.38 0.34
C LEU A 481 -2.63 30.21 -0.83
N PRO A 482 -2.66 31.56 -0.83
CA PRO A 482 -2.09 32.33 -1.95
C PRO A 482 -0.60 32.03 -2.19
N LYS A 483 0.18 31.83 -1.12
CA LYS A 483 1.60 31.47 -1.23
C LYS A 483 1.80 30.10 -1.87
N LEU A 484 0.90 29.16 -1.57
CA LEU A 484 0.87 27.83 -2.17
C LEU A 484 0.51 27.86 -3.66
N LEU A 485 -0.36 28.80 -4.06
CA LEU A 485 -0.79 28.98 -5.45
C LEU A 485 0.33 29.61 -6.29
N ASP A 486 0.98 30.66 -5.78
CA ASP A 486 1.99 31.44 -6.52
C ASP A 486 3.35 30.72 -6.66
N ALA A 487 3.65 29.75 -5.79
CA ALA A 487 4.96 29.08 -5.76
C ALA A 487 4.85 27.55 -5.63
N HIS A 488 5.96 26.84 -5.77
CA HIS A 488 6.06 25.40 -5.47
C HIS A 488 6.21 25.10 -3.97
N VAL A 489 5.70 26.00 -3.13
CA VAL A 489 5.79 25.93 -1.66
C VAL A 489 5.01 24.71 -1.17
N GLY A 490 5.46 24.10 -0.07
CA GLY A 490 4.73 23.00 0.57
C GLY A 490 5.02 21.60 0.05
N ILE A 491 5.65 21.45 -1.13
CA ILE A 491 6.11 20.14 -1.65
C ILE A 491 7.52 19.80 -1.14
N ASP A 492 8.33 20.81 -0.79
CA ASP A 492 9.72 20.65 -0.31
C ASP A 492 9.90 19.58 0.78
N PRO A 493 9.02 19.47 1.80
CA PRO A 493 9.15 18.42 2.82
C PRO A 493 9.05 17.00 2.25
N LEU A 494 8.24 16.79 1.20
CA LEU A 494 8.14 15.49 0.53
C LEU A 494 9.45 15.16 -0.19
N TYR A 495 10.04 16.13 -0.90
CA TYR A 495 11.34 15.92 -1.54
C TYR A 495 12.44 15.66 -0.52
N SER A 496 12.52 16.47 0.54
CA SER A 496 13.47 16.24 1.64
C SER A 496 13.32 14.86 2.25
N GLN A 497 12.08 14.39 2.48
CA GLN A 497 11.84 13.06 3.03
C GLN A 497 12.36 11.97 2.10
N VAL A 498 12.01 12.03 0.81
CA VAL A 498 12.47 11.04 -0.19
C VAL A 498 13.99 11.01 -0.27
N LEU A 499 14.63 12.17 -0.40
CA LEU A 499 16.09 12.27 -0.51
C LEU A 499 16.80 11.86 0.78
N SER A 500 16.22 12.14 1.95
CA SER A 500 16.79 11.69 3.24
C SER A 500 16.73 10.18 3.44
N SER A 501 15.82 9.49 2.74
CA SER A 501 15.67 8.03 2.82
C SER A 501 16.53 7.28 1.78
N ALA A 502 17.10 7.99 0.81
CA ALA A 502 18.00 7.41 -0.17
C ALA A 502 19.35 7.08 0.49
N SER A 503 19.86 5.88 0.25
CA SER A 503 21.25 5.58 0.57
C SER A 503 22.11 6.19 -0.55
N CYS A 504 22.58 7.43 -0.36
CA CYS A 504 23.38 8.12 -1.37
C CYS A 504 24.70 7.36 -1.58
N GLY A 505 24.88 6.76 -2.77
CA GLY A 505 26.16 6.20 -3.18
C GLY A 505 27.15 7.28 -3.62
N ASP A 506 28.34 6.85 -4.04
CA ASP A 506 29.44 7.75 -4.43
C ASP A 506 29.13 8.59 -5.68
N HIS A 507 28.09 8.23 -6.44
CA HIS A 507 27.72 8.88 -7.71
C HIS A 507 26.37 9.57 -7.66
N PHE A 508 25.64 9.47 -6.54
CA PHE A 508 24.27 9.95 -6.39
C PHE A 508 24.08 11.40 -6.85
N ASP A 509 24.84 12.35 -6.29
CA ASP A 509 24.71 13.78 -6.60
C ASP A 509 25.03 14.09 -8.07
N ARG A 510 26.00 13.36 -8.65
CA ARG A 510 26.39 13.53 -10.05
C ARG A 510 25.32 13.03 -11.00
N VAL A 511 24.80 11.82 -10.74
CA VAL A 511 23.74 11.20 -11.55
C VAL A 511 22.46 12.03 -11.45
N LEU A 512 22.02 12.34 -10.23
CA LEU A 512 20.80 13.10 -9.98
C LEU A 512 20.90 14.52 -10.56
N GLY A 513 22.02 15.21 -10.29
CA GLY A 513 22.26 16.56 -10.82
C GLY A 513 22.29 16.61 -12.34
N THR A 514 22.82 15.56 -12.99
CA THR A 514 22.76 15.44 -14.44
C THR A 514 21.32 15.29 -14.92
N VAL A 515 20.57 14.31 -14.41
CA VAL A 515 19.18 14.05 -14.82
C VAL A 515 18.28 15.30 -14.68
N ILE A 516 18.51 16.11 -13.64
CA ILE A 516 17.71 17.32 -13.38
C ILE A 516 18.04 18.46 -14.36
N LEU A 517 19.30 18.56 -14.81
CA LEU A 517 19.79 19.68 -15.59
C LEU A 517 19.92 19.37 -17.09
N LEU A 518 19.74 18.12 -17.50
CA LEU A 518 19.62 17.75 -18.92
C LEU A 518 18.56 18.64 -19.61
N ARG A 519 18.88 19.05 -20.84
CA ARG A 519 18.00 19.87 -21.69
C ARG A 519 16.85 19.04 -22.23
N GLU A 520 17.14 17.80 -22.54
CA GLU A 520 16.19 16.79 -23.00
C GLU A 520 16.39 15.54 -22.13
N SER A 521 15.31 14.95 -21.66
CA SER A 521 15.38 13.72 -20.87
C SER A 521 16.00 12.61 -21.71
N LEU A 522 17.04 11.97 -21.19
CA LEU A 522 17.77 10.91 -21.88
C LEU A 522 17.37 9.52 -21.35
N PRO A 523 17.41 8.48 -22.19
CA PRO A 523 17.32 7.10 -21.74
C PRO A 523 18.51 6.71 -20.86
N LEU A 524 18.29 5.73 -19.99
CA LEU A 524 19.27 5.30 -18.99
C LEU A 524 20.64 4.90 -19.59
N PRO A 525 20.71 4.12 -20.69
CA PRO A 525 22.00 3.80 -21.33
C PRO A 525 22.74 5.04 -21.84
N GLN A 526 22.01 6.08 -22.26
CA GLN A 526 22.62 7.32 -22.74
C GLN A 526 23.16 8.16 -21.59
N ILE A 527 22.48 8.15 -20.43
CA ILE A 527 22.98 8.79 -19.21
C ILE A 527 24.26 8.09 -18.73
N SER A 528 24.29 6.77 -18.69
CA SER A 528 25.48 5.98 -18.34
C SER A 528 26.65 6.27 -19.29
N CYS A 529 26.39 6.26 -20.60
CA CYS A 529 27.39 6.60 -21.62
C CYS A 529 27.92 8.03 -21.46
N LEU A 530 27.03 9.01 -21.23
CA LEU A 530 27.40 10.41 -21.03
C LEU A 530 28.31 10.58 -19.80
N LEU A 531 27.93 9.97 -18.67
CA LEU A 531 28.65 10.10 -17.40
C LEU A 531 29.92 9.24 -17.32
N GLN A 532 30.10 8.30 -18.26
CA GLN A 532 31.14 7.27 -18.24
C GLN A 532 31.10 6.44 -16.94
N LEU A 533 29.89 6.04 -16.56
CA LEU A 533 29.62 5.15 -15.44
C LEU A 533 29.02 3.85 -15.95
N ASP A 534 29.18 2.77 -15.21
CA ASP A 534 28.52 1.52 -15.55
C ASP A 534 27.00 1.70 -15.45
N TYR A 535 26.27 0.98 -16.31
CA TYR A 535 24.81 1.09 -16.39
C TYR A 535 24.15 0.82 -15.04
N GLU A 536 24.63 -0.22 -14.34
CA GLU A 536 24.15 -0.64 -13.04
C GLU A 536 24.38 0.41 -11.95
N GLU A 537 25.49 1.16 -12.01
CA GLU A 537 25.78 2.23 -11.06
C GLU A 537 24.75 3.35 -11.19
N VAL A 538 24.47 3.79 -12.43
CA VAL A 538 23.45 4.81 -12.69
C VAL A 538 22.05 4.33 -12.29
N LEU A 539 21.72 3.09 -12.64
CA LEU A 539 20.42 2.49 -12.30
C LEU A 539 20.20 2.44 -10.78
N VAL A 540 21.18 1.97 -10.02
CA VAL A 540 21.08 1.84 -8.55
C VAL A 540 20.84 3.19 -7.88
N GLU A 541 21.52 4.26 -8.32
CA GLU A 541 21.37 5.61 -7.78
C GLU A 541 19.97 6.17 -8.07
N LEU A 542 19.47 6.01 -9.30
CA LEU A 542 18.13 6.49 -9.68
C LEU A 542 17.01 5.72 -9.00
N LEU A 543 17.19 4.41 -8.79
CA LEU A 543 16.23 3.57 -8.07
C LEU A 543 16.06 3.97 -6.60
N GLN A 544 17.03 4.68 -5.98
CA GLN A 544 16.87 5.20 -4.63
C GLN A 544 15.78 6.30 -4.55
N VAL A 545 15.56 7.03 -5.65
CA VAL A 545 14.64 8.17 -5.72
C VAL A 545 13.51 7.98 -6.74
N GLN A 546 13.22 6.72 -7.10
CA GLN A 546 12.12 6.35 -8.01
C GLN A 546 10.71 6.79 -7.54
N SER A 547 10.56 7.32 -6.33
CA SER A 547 9.31 7.92 -5.86
C SER A 547 9.09 9.33 -6.41
N VAL A 548 10.14 10.01 -6.86
CA VAL A 548 10.09 11.37 -7.42
C VAL A 548 10.66 11.45 -8.86
N LEU A 549 11.21 10.34 -9.35
CA LEU A 549 11.61 10.13 -10.74
C LEU A 549 10.82 8.97 -11.38
N LYS A 550 10.46 9.13 -12.65
CA LYS A 550 10.01 8.03 -13.50
C LYS A 550 11.24 7.46 -14.20
N VAL A 551 11.75 6.36 -13.66
CA VAL A 551 12.78 5.54 -14.31
C VAL A 551 12.04 4.51 -15.17
N PRO A 552 12.10 4.62 -16.51
CA PRO A 552 11.39 3.69 -17.38
C PRO A 552 12.09 2.33 -17.40
N GLU A 553 11.31 1.29 -17.68
CA GLU A 553 11.83 -0.08 -17.83
C GLU A 553 12.33 -0.40 -19.24
N ASP A 554 11.81 0.31 -20.25
CA ASP A 554 12.34 0.26 -21.61
C ASP A 554 13.51 1.23 -21.70
N ASP A 555 14.71 0.70 -21.93
CA ASP A 555 15.96 1.43 -22.11
C ASP A 555 15.95 2.43 -23.28
N LYS A 556 14.90 2.43 -24.10
CA LYS A 556 14.66 3.43 -25.14
C LYS A 556 13.90 4.65 -24.64
N GLN A 557 13.18 4.51 -23.53
CA GLN A 557 12.39 5.60 -22.95
C GLN A 557 13.28 6.46 -22.04
N PRO A 558 12.99 7.76 -21.95
CA PRO A 558 13.81 8.67 -21.17
C PRO A 558 13.46 8.66 -19.67
N VAL A 559 14.46 8.89 -18.81
CA VAL A 559 14.25 9.13 -17.37
C VAL A 559 13.59 10.51 -17.19
N GLN A 560 12.44 10.56 -16.51
CA GLN A 560 11.64 11.77 -16.36
C GLN A 560 11.46 12.17 -14.90
N LEU A 561 11.31 13.47 -14.64
CA LEU A 561 10.91 13.96 -13.31
C LEU A 561 9.41 13.71 -13.12
N MET A 562 8.99 13.22 -11.96
CA MET A 562 7.55 13.06 -11.66
C MET A 562 6.85 14.41 -11.52
N HIS A 563 7.59 15.44 -11.12
CA HIS A 563 7.07 16.79 -10.96
C HIS A 563 8.18 17.80 -11.26
N THR A 564 7.87 18.83 -12.07
CA THR A 564 8.84 19.83 -12.56
C THR A 564 9.50 20.60 -11.42
N SER A 565 8.79 20.86 -10.32
CA SER A 565 9.33 21.58 -9.16
C SER A 565 10.43 20.84 -8.39
N LEU A 566 10.68 19.56 -8.69
CA LEU A 566 11.84 18.86 -8.14
C LEU A 566 13.14 19.54 -8.58
N ARG A 567 13.21 19.99 -9.84
CA ARG A 567 14.33 20.79 -10.36
C ARG A 567 14.49 22.07 -9.56
N ASP A 568 13.44 22.89 -9.48
CA ASP A 568 13.48 24.15 -8.74
C ASP A 568 13.90 23.99 -7.27
N PHE A 569 13.45 22.91 -6.62
CA PHE A 569 13.82 22.60 -5.24
C PHE A 569 15.33 22.31 -5.13
N LEU A 570 15.84 21.40 -5.95
CA LEU A 570 17.24 20.97 -5.90
C LEU A 570 18.22 22.05 -6.38
N THR A 571 17.79 22.98 -7.23
CA THR A 571 18.63 24.08 -7.72
C THR A 571 18.49 25.38 -6.90
N THR A 572 17.79 25.36 -5.77
CA THR A 572 17.66 26.53 -4.86
C THR A 572 18.21 26.20 -3.48
N GLU A 573 19.33 26.82 -3.08
CA GLU A 573 20.07 26.48 -1.86
C GLU A 573 19.23 26.69 -0.58
N GLU A 574 18.47 27.78 -0.50
CA GLU A 574 17.63 28.09 0.66
C GLU A 574 16.52 27.05 0.89
N ARG A 575 16.08 26.38 -0.19
CA ARG A 575 15.01 25.38 -0.16
C ARG A 575 15.54 23.99 0.15
N SER A 576 16.54 23.52 -0.61
CA SER A 576 17.05 22.15 -0.53
C SER A 576 18.15 21.95 0.50
N LYS A 577 18.83 23.01 0.93
CA LYS A 577 19.86 23.00 1.98
C LYS A 577 20.94 21.95 1.68
N THR A 578 20.97 20.85 2.44
CA THR A 578 21.94 19.76 2.28
C THR A 578 21.80 19.00 0.96
N PHE A 579 20.64 19.09 0.31
CA PHE A 579 20.39 18.46 -1.00
C PHE A 579 20.61 19.42 -2.17
N PHE A 580 21.19 20.60 -1.93
CA PHE A 580 21.40 21.58 -2.98
C PHE A 580 22.38 21.09 -4.04
N ILE A 581 21.91 21.08 -5.28
CA ILE A 581 22.69 20.79 -6.47
C ILE A 581 23.10 22.12 -7.08
N ASN A 582 24.40 22.42 -7.04
CA ASN A 582 24.97 23.63 -7.61
C ASN A 582 24.87 23.59 -9.15
N PRO A 583 23.96 24.36 -9.79
CA PRO A 583 23.70 24.18 -11.22
C PRO A 583 24.92 24.51 -12.08
N PRO A 584 25.64 25.63 -11.89
CA PRO A 584 26.84 25.90 -12.67
C PRO A 584 27.93 24.83 -12.57
N ALA A 585 28.15 24.24 -11.37
CA ALA A 585 29.13 23.16 -11.21
C ALA A 585 28.70 21.90 -11.97
N CYS A 586 27.41 21.54 -11.92
CA CYS A 586 26.88 20.41 -12.68
C CYS A 586 26.90 20.66 -14.19
N HIS A 587 26.51 21.86 -14.65
CA HIS A 587 26.60 22.26 -16.06
C HIS A 587 28.04 22.19 -16.60
N ALA A 588 29.04 22.57 -15.78
CA ALA A 588 30.44 22.39 -16.12
C ALA A 588 30.82 20.91 -16.26
N GLY A 589 30.35 20.05 -15.35
CA GLY A 589 30.51 18.59 -15.45
C GLY A 589 29.90 18.02 -16.73
N ILE A 590 28.63 18.34 -17.00
CA ILE A 590 27.91 17.90 -18.21
C ILE A 590 28.62 18.39 -19.47
N THR A 591 29.13 19.62 -19.49
CA THR A 591 29.91 20.15 -20.62
C THR A 591 31.14 19.30 -20.90
N VAL A 592 31.91 18.97 -19.86
CA VAL A 592 33.10 18.12 -19.97
C VAL A 592 32.73 16.72 -20.47
N ASP A 593 31.65 16.16 -19.94
CA ASP A 593 31.15 14.83 -20.30
C ASP A 593 30.70 14.79 -21.78
N CYS A 594 29.97 15.80 -22.25
CA CYS A 594 29.62 15.95 -23.67
C CYS A 594 30.87 16.06 -24.57
N LEU A 595 31.82 16.93 -24.22
CA LEU A 595 33.05 17.10 -25.00
C LEU A 595 33.87 15.81 -25.04
N ARG A 596 33.85 15.03 -23.96
CA ARG A 596 34.53 13.74 -23.89
C ARG A 596 33.90 12.72 -24.83
N VAL A 597 32.57 12.57 -24.81
CA VAL A 597 31.83 11.70 -25.76
C VAL A 597 32.18 12.07 -27.20
N ILE A 598 32.19 13.37 -27.52
CA ILE A 598 32.57 13.90 -28.85
C ILE A 598 34.02 13.54 -29.22
N MET A 599 34.96 13.66 -28.29
CA MET A 599 36.38 13.40 -28.55
C MET A 599 36.74 11.91 -28.60
N ASP A 600 36.02 11.06 -27.86
CA ASP A 600 36.26 9.62 -27.80
C ASP A 600 35.64 8.87 -28.99
N HIS A 601 34.89 9.56 -29.86
CA HIS A 601 34.31 8.99 -31.07
C HIS A 601 35.36 8.38 -32.01
N GLN A 602 35.16 7.11 -32.38
CA GLN A 602 36.04 6.34 -33.28
C GLN A 602 35.37 5.97 -34.61
N GLY A 603 34.11 6.39 -34.85
CA GLY A 603 33.33 6.05 -36.03
C GLY A 603 33.61 6.93 -37.25
N GLU A 604 33.10 6.52 -38.41
CA GLU A 604 33.14 7.34 -39.64
C GLU A 604 32.03 8.43 -39.65
N ALA A 605 30.98 8.28 -38.83
CA ALA A 605 29.84 9.20 -38.73
C ALA A 605 29.55 9.63 -37.28
N PHE A 606 29.50 10.94 -37.04
CA PHE A 606 29.51 11.55 -35.70
C PHE A 606 28.17 11.51 -34.93
N LEU A 607 27.14 10.82 -35.44
CA LEU A 607 25.78 10.80 -34.89
C LEU A 607 25.17 9.38 -34.95
N ASP A 608 25.94 8.39 -34.55
CA ASP A 608 25.53 6.99 -34.61
C ASP A 608 24.76 6.55 -33.35
N SER A 609 24.96 7.25 -32.23
CA SER A 609 24.28 7.01 -30.97
C SER A 609 23.50 8.23 -30.44
N GLY A 610 22.44 7.99 -29.67
CA GLY A 610 21.66 9.07 -29.05
C GLY A 610 22.48 9.96 -28.10
N THR A 611 23.50 9.39 -27.42
CA THR A 611 24.41 10.15 -26.56
C THR A 611 25.27 11.13 -27.35
N GLU A 612 25.83 10.72 -28.49
CA GLU A 612 26.63 11.59 -29.36
C GLU A 612 25.79 12.71 -29.96
N VAL A 613 24.54 12.40 -30.35
CA VAL A 613 23.57 13.40 -30.79
C VAL A 613 23.34 14.42 -29.69
N TYR A 614 23.02 13.99 -28.47
CA TYR A 614 22.80 14.90 -27.36
C TYR A 614 24.03 15.77 -27.08
N ALA A 615 25.21 15.15 -26.97
CA ALA A 615 26.47 15.82 -26.68
C ALA A 615 26.78 16.90 -27.73
N SER A 616 26.67 16.55 -29.01
CA SER A 616 26.93 17.45 -30.14
C SER A 616 26.00 18.66 -30.19
N HIS A 617 24.75 18.49 -29.78
CA HIS A 617 23.73 19.55 -29.82
C HIS A 617 23.67 20.40 -28.55
N ASN A 618 24.18 19.92 -27.40
CA ASN A 618 23.92 20.56 -26.11
C ASN A 618 25.16 21.00 -25.32
N TRP A 619 26.39 20.60 -25.66
CA TRP A 619 27.58 20.98 -24.88
C TRP A 619 27.72 22.51 -24.72
N TYR A 620 27.45 23.28 -25.77
CA TYR A 620 27.56 24.74 -25.76
C TYR A 620 26.41 25.41 -25.01
N GLN A 621 25.24 24.76 -24.93
CA GLN A 621 24.13 25.22 -24.09
C GLN A 621 24.48 25.05 -22.62
N HIS A 622 24.95 23.87 -22.21
CA HIS A 622 25.41 23.65 -20.84
C HIS A 622 26.57 24.56 -20.47
N PHE A 623 27.49 24.82 -21.41
CA PHE A 623 28.58 25.75 -21.21
C PHE A 623 28.10 27.19 -20.95
N SER A 624 27.07 27.65 -21.67
CA SER A 624 26.47 28.98 -21.46
C SER A 624 25.90 29.14 -20.05
N GLU A 625 25.20 28.12 -19.54
CA GLU A 625 24.58 28.08 -18.20
C GLU A 625 25.60 28.10 -17.05
N ILE A 626 26.90 27.87 -17.32
CA ILE A 626 27.96 28.04 -16.32
C ILE A 626 28.08 29.51 -15.92
N PHE A 627 27.82 30.43 -16.84
CA PHE A 627 28.06 31.87 -16.68
C PHE A 627 26.80 32.66 -16.38
N THR A 628 25.68 32.00 -16.10
CA THR A 628 24.44 32.66 -15.69
C THR A 628 24.42 32.87 -14.17
N GLY A 629 24.17 34.09 -13.70
CA GLY A 629 23.95 34.42 -12.27
C GLY A 629 25.01 35.33 -11.62
N GLU A 630 24.83 35.63 -10.33
CA GLU A 630 25.64 36.64 -9.60
C GLU A 630 27.05 36.16 -9.17
N ASN A 631 27.39 34.87 -9.37
CA ASN A 631 28.60 34.24 -8.84
C ASN A 631 29.64 33.81 -9.90
N ILE A 632 29.62 34.39 -11.11
CA ILE A 632 30.52 34.05 -12.23
C ILE A 632 32.01 34.04 -11.81
N ASN A 633 32.43 35.00 -10.99
CA ASN A 633 33.83 35.12 -10.53
C ASN A 633 34.28 33.99 -9.58
N ILE A 634 33.36 33.36 -8.86
CA ILE A 634 33.66 32.20 -7.97
C ILE A 634 33.85 30.95 -8.83
N LEU A 635 33.02 30.80 -9.87
CA LEU A 635 33.06 29.65 -10.78
C LEU A 635 34.30 29.66 -11.66
N LEU A 636 34.70 30.81 -12.20
CA LEU A 636 35.91 30.98 -13.01
C LEU A 636 37.19 30.53 -12.28
N ASN A 637 37.18 30.53 -10.94
CA ASN A 637 38.29 30.10 -10.10
C ASN A 637 38.12 28.67 -9.53
N SER A 638 37.06 27.96 -9.93
CA SER A 638 36.78 26.60 -9.48
C SER A 638 37.61 25.56 -10.26
N PRO A 639 37.88 24.38 -9.66
CA PRO A 639 38.50 23.26 -10.37
C PRO A 639 37.72 22.82 -11.62
N TYR A 640 36.40 23.00 -11.61
CA TYR A 640 35.51 22.65 -12.72
C TYR A 640 35.79 23.51 -13.97
N CYS A 641 36.00 24.82 -13.80
CA CYS A 641 36.34 25.70 -14.92
C CYS A 641 37.71 25.33 -15.55
N ASN A 642 38.69 24.93 -14.75
CA ASN A 642 39.98 24.47 -15.28
C ASN A 642 39.83 23.19 -16.13
N SER A 643 38.94 22.27 -15.71
CA SER A 643 38.62 21.07 -16.48
C SER A 643 37.96 21.42 -17.82
N VAL A 644 36.95 22.31 -17.80
CA VAL A 644 36.28 22.79 -19.02
C VAL A 644 37.27 23.44 -19.99
N ILE A 645 38.15 24.33 -19.50
CA ILE A 645 39.19 24.98 -20.33
C ILE A 645 40.11 23.94 -20.98
N SER A 646 40.56 22.95 -20.20
CA SER A 646 41.42 21.87 -20.68
C SER A 646 40.74 21.04 -21.78
N PHE A 647 39.48 20.66 -21.57
CA PHE A 647 38.70 19.89 -22.55
C PHE A 647 38.40 20.70 -23.82
N LEU A 648 38.04 21.98 -23.70
CA LEU A 648 37.84 22.86 -24.87
C LEU A 648 39.13 23.03 -25.68
N SER A 649 40.27 23.21 -25.01
CA SER A 649 41.56 23.31 -25.69
C SER A 649 41.91 22.03 -26.45
N ARG A 650 41.66 20.86 -25.83
CA ARG A 650 41.90 19.56 -26.46
C ARG A 650 40.95 19.34 -27.64
N PHE A 651 39.68 19.67 -27.46
CA PHE A 651 38.67 19.55 -28.49
C PHE A 651 39.02 20.40 -29.71
N GLN A 652 39.28 21.70 -29.54
CA GLN A 652 39.66 22.58 -30.64
C GLN A 652 40.92 22.11 -31.39
N SER A 653 41.88 21.51 -30.68
CA SER A 653 43.14 21.04 -31.27
C SER A 653 43.03 19.64 -31.90
N SER A 654 41.87 19.00 -31.79
CA SER A 654 41.66 17.62 -32.23
C SER A 654 41.09 17.55 -33.64
N GLN A 655 41.37 16.45 -34.35
CA GLN A 655 40.77 16.17 -35.66
C GLN A 655 39.24 15.96 -35.57
N THR A 656 38.71 15.67 -34.38
CA THR A 656 37.27 15.51 -34.16
C THR A 656 36.53 16.84 -34.17
N PHE A 657 37.20 17.99 -34.00
CA PHE A 657 36.57 19.31 -34.12
C PHE A 657 36.05 19.57 -35.54
N ASP A 658 36.89 19.36 -36.56
CA ASP A 658 36.49 19.52 -37.96
C ASP A 658 35.39 18.52 -38.34
N SER A 659 35.47 17.29 -37.81
CA SER A 659 34.44 16.27 -38.01
C SER A 659 33.10 16.68 -37.38
N TRP A 660 33.13 17.22 -36.15
CA TRP A 660 31.95 17.75 -35.48
C TRP A 660 31.33 18.92 -36.24
N VAL A 661 32.12 19.90 -36.69
CA VAL A 661 31.63 21.04 -37.48
C VAL A 661 30.95 20.55 -38.76
N ASN A 662 31.62 19.68 -39.51
CA ASN A 662 31.08 19.12 -40.74
C ASN A 662 29.78 18.34 -40.48
N THR A 663 29.72 17.61 -39.36
CA THR A 663 28.52 16.86 -38.97
C THR A 663 27.38 17.79 -38.57
N MET A 664 27.64 18.84 -37.79
CA MET A 664 26.63 19.85 -37.44
C MET A 664 26.09 20.56 -38.67
N LEU A 665 26.91 20.76 -39.71
CA LEU A 665 26.48 21.33 -40.99
C LEU A 665 25.72 20.35 -41.88
N MET A 666 25.93 19.04 -41.71
CA MET A 666 25.16 17.99 -42.37
C MET A 666 23.83 17.74 -41.63
N SER A 667 23.81 17.90 -40.30
CA SER A 667 22.59 17.94 -39.51
C SER A 667 21.81 19.23 -39.79
N GLN A 668 20.50 19.22 -39.55
CA GLN A 668 19.58 20.24 -40.08
C GLN A 668 19.99 21.69 -39.70
N ARG A 669 19.82 22.66 -40.63
CA ARG A 669 20.13 24.10 -40.46
C ARG A 669 19.75 24.74 -39.10
N PRO A 670 18.62 24.37 -38.44
CA PRO A 670 18.26 24.95 -37.14
C PRO A 670 19.29 24.70 -36.02
N ALA A 671 19.95 23.54 -36.00
CA ALA A 671 20.94 23.20 -34.97
C ALA A 671 22.18 24.11 -35.07
N VAL A 672 22.63 24.38 -36.28
CA VAL A 672 23.75 25.29 -36.58
C VAL A 672 23.43 26.71 -36.13
N GLN A 673 22.23 27.20 -36.47
CA GLN A 673 21.78 28.54 -36.08
C GLN A 673 21.69 28.68 -34.56
N SER A 674 21.16 27.66 -33.88
CA SER A 674 21.13 27.60 -32.41
C SER A 674 22.54 27.66 -31.80
N ALA A 675 23.47 26.86 -32.31
CA ALA A 675 24.86 26.87 -31.84
C ALA A 675 25.53 28.24 -32.03
N LEU A 676 25.42 28.83 -33.21
CA LEU A 676 25.98 30.15 -33.51
C LEU A 676 25.40 31.25 -32.62
N LEU A 677 24.09 31.23 -32.38
CA LEU A 677 23.42 32.20 -31.52
C LEU A 677 23.96 32.12 -30.09
N VAL A 678 24.02 30.92 -29.51
CA VAL A 678 24.49 30.72 -28.13
C VAL A 678 25.98 31.06 -28.00
N LEU A 679 26.82 30.67 -28.96
CA LEU A 679 28.25 31.03 -28.96
C LEU A 679 28.44 32.55 -29.04
N THR A 680 27.60 33.25 -29.81
CA THR A 680 27.60 34.72 -29.88
C THR A 680 27.23 35.34 -28.53
N GLU A 681 26.18 34.85 -27.88
CA GLU A 681 25.75 35.30 -26.56
C GLU A 681 26.82 35.07 -25.49
N ILE A 682 27.49 33.92 -25.54
CA ILE A 682 28.65 33.62 -24.69
C ILE A 682 29.74 34.68 -24.88
N ILE A 683 30.15 34.95 -26.13
CA ILE A 683 31.20 35.94 -26.43
C ILE A 683 30.80 37.34 -25.94
N GLN A 684 29.55 37.74 -26.16
CA GLN A 684 29.04 39.02 -25.66
C GLN A 684 29.10 39.10 -24.13
N SER A 685 28.71 38.01 -23.45
CA SER A 685 28.76 37.91 -21.98
C SER A 685 30.19 37.99 -21.45
N PHE A 686 31.14 37.31 -22.10
CA PHE A 686 32.56 37.41 -21.75
C PHE A 686 33.11 38.84 -21.89
N ASN A 687 32.73 39.55 -22.95
CA ASN A 687 33.16 40.94 -23.15
C ASN A 687 32.62 41.92 -22.07
N GLN A 688 31.58 41.53 -21.34
CA GLN A 688 31.01 42.32 -20.23
C GLN A 688 31.69 42.01 -18.88
N LEU A 689 32.45 40.91 -18.77
CA LEU A 689 33.14 40.53 -17.54
C LEU A 689 34.46 41.30 -17.38
N GLN A 690 34.73 41.81 -16.18
CA GLN A 690 35.96 42.55 -15.87
C GLN A 690 37.20 41.65 -15.80
N ASN A 691 37.05 40.36 -15.45
CA ASN A 691 38.13 39.38 -15.35
C ASN A 691 37.65 38.01 -15.83
N TYR A 692 38.29 37.45 -16.86
CA TYR A 692 38.03 36.10 -17.35
C TYR A 692 39.28 35.48 -18.00
N PRO A 693 39.34 34.14 -18.15
CA PRO A 693 40.46 33.48 -18.82
C PRO A 693 40.44 33.82 -20.32
N MET A 694 41.35 34.70 -20.76
CA MET A 694 41.45 35.11 -22.18
C MET A 694 41.51 33.93 -23.17
N LYS A 695 42.10 32.80 -22.75
CA LYS A 695 42.15 31.57 -23.56
C LYS A 695 40.77 31.00 -23.87
N LEU A 696 39.83 31.10 -22.93
CA LEU A 696 38.47 30.57 -23.08
C LEU A 696 37.69 31.37 -24.13
N LEU A 697 37.78 32.70 -24.09
CA LEU A 697 37.19 33.56 -25.12
C LEU A 697 37.80 33.27 -26.51
N GLN A 698 39.12 33.10 -26.56
CA GLN A 698 39.82 32.76 -27.81
C GLN A 698 39.31 31.44 -28.40
N TYR A 699 39.15 30.39 -27.59
CA TYR A 699 38.63 29.10 -28.05
C TYR A 699 37.21 29.20 -28.60
N ILE A 700 36.31 29.91 -27.92
CA ILE A 700 34.93 30.08 -28.39
C ILE A 700 34.87 30.93 -29.66
N GLN A 701 35.67 31.99 -29.76
CA GLN A 701 35.78 32.81 -30.98
C GLN A 701 36.32 32.00 -32.17
N ASP A 702 37.30 31.14 -31.95
CA ASP A 702 37.86 30.30 -33.00
C ASP A 702 36.85 29.23 -33.45
N ILE A 703 36.09 28.65 -32.52
CA ILE A 703 34.99 27.74 -32.83
C ILE A 703 33.94 28.45 -33.69
N GLN A 704 33.49 29.63 -33.27
CA GLN A 704 32.49 30.41 -34.03
C GLN A 704 33.00 30.80 -35.42
N ARG A 705 34.23 31.32 -35.53
CA ARG A 705 34.84 31.68 -36.82
C ARG A 705 34.91 30.50 -37.77
N HIS A 706 35.24 29.32 -37.26
CA HIS A 706 35.30 28.12 -38.08
C HIS A 706 33.89 27.70 -38.54
N PHE A 707 32.87 27.81 -37.70
CA PHE A 707 31.47 27.62 -38.10
C PHE A 707 31.01 28.62 -39.18
N ASP A 708 31.31 29.92 -39.00
CA ASP A 708 30.98 30.96 -39.98
C ASP A 708 31.68 30.72 -41.32
N LEU A 709 32.96 30.32 -41.28
CA LEU A 709 33.73 30.01 -42.48
C LEU A 709 33.12 28.84 -43.25
N VAL A 710 32.88 27.70 -42.59
CA VAL A 710 32.40 26.49 -43.28
C VAL A 710 30.93 26.62 -43.69
N SER A 711 30.10 27.35 -42.92
CA SER A 711 28.72 27.67 -43.33
C SER A 711 28.63 28.66 -44.48
N SER A 712 29.63 29.52 -44.70
CA SER A 712 29.69 30.42 -45.86
C SER A 712 30.14 29.74 -47.16
N ILE A 713 30.80 28.58 -47.06
CA ILE A 713 31.35 27.81 -48.19
C ILE A 713 30.33 26.80 -48.76
N ARG A 714 29.32 26.40 -47.98
CA ARG A 714 28.21 25.51 -48.38
C ARG A 714 26.93 26.30 -48.61
#